data_AF-A0A8J7LAD3-F1
#
_entry.id   AF-A0A8J7LAD3-F1
#
_cell.length_a   1.000
_cell.length_b   1.000
_cell.length_c   1.000
_cell.angle_alpha   90.00
_cell.angle_beta   90.00
_cell.angle_gamma   90.00
#
_symmetry.space_group_name_H-M   'P 1'
#
loop_
_entity.id
_entity.type
_entity.pdbx_description
1 polymer ?
#
loop_
_entity_poly.entity_id
_entity_poly.type
_entity_poly.pdbx_seq_one_letter_code
_entity_poly.pdbx_strand_id
1 'polypeptide(L)'
;MFLAVISFGSNYEAKFNLIEGLKALSQQVQILTVSPVYENPAVGKATSLPYLNGVCLIETNLPPLDLHEQVLRSIEDSLGRIRGEEGKVKCSLDLDLVLYDQEILSTQELELPAADILRYAYVAVPLALLVPDWIHPVTKQTMAQIAKRFSQHKASFHHRVDVNIAIANILHPKQWDETPVSVRCCENTQAMSGDKPLCVYALRKFSQVSMMKRIQPWHWRKLPLAQRSGSQVFAALFLNRSKNTESLSGDCRQNIATLLESPGTSNTSLARYSICAGSPRYINGQPQLWTPPVGEILPFLRRLLNTQPQQAADSTIPFELPFTGGWLGWLGYDLAWEIEQLPQLKADPLPFPIAYWYEPESFAVLDHQQQILWLATTNAAQLDAMECQLKQGDGDRKIQNFPPTDKNQPVTPTLQMSQEEYIKAVQQAKKYIQAGDIFQANLSLRFEAHTPVDSWSIYRALQQINPSPFASYWRTPWGAIISCSPERLIELSGRKVQTRPIAGTRSRGVTPTQDEQLAQELIANTKERAEHIMLVDLERNDIGRVCEWGTVKVDELLTIERYSHVMHLVSNVIGTLKPNYNAVDLIRAVSPGGTITGCPKVRCLEIIEELEPVKRNLFYGSCGYLDWRGNLDLNILIRTLLYTNISDSTSDAIVWGQVGAGIVADSDPQKEWHESLNKAQAQLKALELAFKNLT
;
A
#
# COMPACT_ATOMS: atom_id res chain seq x y z
N MET A 1 -27.20 5.27 12.06
CA MET A 1 -26.23 4.24 12.43
C MET A 1 -25.20 4.84 13.37
N PHE A 2 -25.16 4.28 14.58
CA PHE A 2 -24.31 4.63 15.70
C PHE A 2 -23.28 3.52 15.89
N LEU A 3 -22.07 3.89 16.33
CA LEU A 3 -21.06 2.92 16.72
C LEU A 3 -21.16 2.64 18.20
N ALA A 4 -21.15 1.37 18.56
CA ALA A 4 -21.15 0.92 19.94
C ALA A 4 -20.11 -0.17 20.15
N VAL A 5 -19.58 -0.24 21.38
CA VAL A 5 -18.70 -1.32 21.79
C VAL A 5 -19.38 -2.09 22.91
N ILE A 6 -19.42 -3.41 22.77
CA ILE A 6 -19.99 -4.32 23.74
C ILE A 6 -18.84 -5.18 24.29
N SER A 7 -18.66 -5.21 25.61
CA SER A 7 -17.85 -6.24 26.24
C SER A 7 -18.65 -7.50 26.44
N PHE A 8 -18.00 -8.64 26.23
CA PHE A 8 -18.60 -9.95 26.47
C PHE A 8 -17.72 -10.79 27.38
N GLY A 9 -18.35 -11.55 28.27
CA GLY A 9 -17.66 -12.35 29.27
C GLY A 9 -18.42 -13.62 29.63
N SER A 10 -17.69 -14.71 29.91
CA SER A 10 -18.29 -15.95 30.41
C SER A 10 -17.30 -16.78 31.22
N ASN A 11 -17.76 -17.46 32.27
CA ASN A 11 -16.95 -18.43 33.03
C ASN A 11 -17.62 -19.80 33.20
N TYR A 12 -18.83 -19.97 32.65
CA TYR A 12 -19.57 -21.22 32.68
C TYR A 12 -19.86 -21.66 31.25
N GLU A 13 -19.39 -22.85 30.86
CA GLU A 13 -19.42 -23.33 29.47
C GLU A 13 -18.91 -22.28 28.47
N ALA A 14 -17.87 -21.54 28.88
CA ALA A 14 -17.54 -20.22 28.33
C ALA A 14 -17.31 -20.20 26.82
N LYS A 15 -16.63 -21.21 26.27
CA LYS A 15 -16.41 -21.29 24.82
C LYS A 15 -17.72 -21.37 24.04
N PHE A 16 -18.65 -22.21 24.49
CA PHE A 16 -19.94 -22.40 23.84
C PHE A 16 -20.80 -21.13 23.95
N ASN A 17 -20.92 -20.57 25.15
CA ASN A 17 -21.78 -19.41 25.39
C ASN A 17 -21.27 -18.13 24.72
N LEU A 18 -19.96 -17.89 24.66
CA LEU A 18 -19.41 -16.77 23.88
C LEU A 18 -19.72 -16.90 22.39
N ILE A 19 -19.63 -18.12 21.85
CA ILE A 19 -19.89 -18.40 20.44
C ILE A 19 -21.37 -18.17 20.10
N GLU A 20 -22.29 -18.80 20.82
CA GLU A 20 -23.72 -18.65 20.53
C GLU A 20 -24.22 -17.24 20.87
N GLY A 21 -23.63 -16.58 21.88
CA GLY A 21 -23.91 -15.18 22.19
C GLY A 21 -23.55 -14.23 21.05
N LEU A 22 -22.34 -14.32 20.51
CA LEU A 22 -21.90 -13.49 19.39
C LEU A 22 -22.68 -13.78 18.10
N LYS A 23 -23.09 -15.04 17.90
CA LYS A 23 -23.96 -15.45 16.78
C LYS A 23 -25.37 -14.90 16.91
N ALA A 24 -25.95 -14.90 18.11
CA ALA A 24 -27.24 -14.27 18.37
C ALA A 24 -27.16 -12.75 18.22
N LEU A 25 -26.05 -12.14 18.66
CA LEU A 25 -25.80 -10.71 18.51
C LEU A 25 -25.69 -10.31 17.02
N SER A 26 -24.96 -11.08 16.21
CA SER A 26 -24.80 -10.78 14.77
C SER A 26 -26.08 -10.88 13.95
N GLN A 27 -27.12 -11.52 14.48
CA GLN A 27 -28.46 -11.56 13.87
C GLN A 27 -29.28 -10.29 14.14
N GLN A 28 -28.94 -9.53 15.17
CA GLN A 28 -29.69 -8.34 15.59
C GLN A 28 -28.96 -7.03 15.28
N VAL A 29 -27.63 -7.05 15.27
CA VAL A 29 -26.78 -5.88 14.99
C VAL A 29 -25.63 -6.25 14.06
N GLN A 30 -25.06 -5.26 13.37
CA GLN A 30 -23.91 -5.50 12.51
C GLN A 30 -22.62 -5.49 13.34
N ILE A 31 -22.03 -6.66 13.57
CA ILE A 31 -20.71 -6.77 14.19
C ILE A 31 -19.63 -6.39 13.16
N LEU A 32 -18.87 -5.33 13.44
CA LEU A 32 -17.81 -4.83 12.56
C LEU A 32 -16.49 -5.54 12.79
N THR A 33 -16.16 -5.83 14.05
CA THR A 33 -14.94 -6.55 14.45
C THR A 33 -15.03 -7.02 15.89
N VAL A 34 -14.23 -8.02 16.25
CA VAL A 34 -14.16 -8.62 17.58
C VAL A 34 -12.69 -8.66 18.03
N SER A 35 -12.41 -8.30 19.28
CA SER A 35 -11.07 -8.40 19.84
C SER A 35 -10.67 -9.86 20.02
N PRO A 36 -9.38 -10.16 20.21
CA PRO A 36 -9.00 -11.46 20.74
C PRO A 36 -9.66 -11.72 22.10
N VAL A 37 -9.99 -12.98 22.37
CA VAL A 37 -10.52 -13.46 23.65
C VAL A 37 -9.37 -13.81 24.59
N TYR A 38 -9.46 -13.33 25.81
CA TYR A 38 -8.48 -13.56 26.87
C TYR A 38 -9.12 -14.28 28.04
N GLU A 39 -8.35 -15.17 28.65
CA GLU A 39 -8.68 -15.77 29.93
C GLU A 39 -8.08 -14.95 31.07
N ASN A 40 -8.88 -14.62 32.08
CA ASN A 40 -8.42 -13.98 33.32
C ASN A 40 -9.12 -14.57 34.56
N PRO A 41 -8.47 -14.51 35.74
CA PRO A 41 -9.10 -14.90 37.00
C PRO A 41 -10.36 -14.08 37.28
N ALA A 42 -11.34 -14.71 37.93
CA ALA A 42 -12.53 -14.02 38.40
C ALA A 42 -12.18 -12.97 39.47
N VAL A 43 -12.70 -11.75 39.32
CA VAL A 43 -12.40 -10.66 40.26
C VAL A 43 -13.26 -10.82 41.52
N GLY A 44 -12.62 -10.89 42.68
CA GLY A 44 -13.29 -10.80 43.99
C GLY A 44 -13.87 -12.11 44.56
N LYS A 45 -13.71 -13.27 43.91
CA LYS A 45 -14.15 -14.57 44.46
C LYS A 45 -13.11 -15.66 44.16
N ALA A 46 -12.52 -16.23 45.22
CA ALA A 46 -11.42 -17.20 45.13
C ALA A 46 -11.82 -18.60 44.59
N THR A 47 -13.12 -18.90 44.46
CA THR A 47 -13.64 -20.24 44.14
C THR A 47 -14.32 -20.36 42.76
N SER A 48 -14.35 -19.28 41.97
CA SER A 48 -14.98 -19.26 40.64
C SER A 48 -13.99 -19.60 39.51
N LEU A 49 -14.51 -20.29 38.48
CA LEU A 49 -13.78 -20.57 37.24
C LEU A 49 -13.27 -19.27 36.57
N PRO A 50 -12.15 -19.33 35.83
CA PRO A 50 -11.65 -18.18 35.09
C PRO A 50 -12.65 -17.72 34.03
N TYR A 51 -12.68 -16.43 33.77
CA TYR A 51 -13.51 -15.84 32.73
C TYR A 51 -12.76 -15.81 31.40
N LEU A 52 -13.50 -16.07 30.32
CA LEU A 52 -13.14 -15.67 28.98
C LEU A 52 -13.80 -14.34 28.66
N ASN A 53 -13.01 -13.32 28.34
CA ASN A 53 -13.47 -11.97 28.06
C ASN A 53 -12.97 -11.45 26.71
N GLY A 54 -13.78 -10.61 26.08
CA GLY A 54 -13.42 -9.86 24.88
C GLY A 54 -14.37 -8.68 24.69
N VAL A 55 -14.16 -7.95 23.60
CA VAL A 55 -15.04 -6.84 23.19
C VAL A 55 -15.34 -6.93 21.70
N CYS A 56 -16.50 -6.45 21.27
CA CYS A 56 -16.85 -6.34 19.87
C CYS A 56 -17.34 -4.92 19.55
N LEU A 57 -16.94 -4.43 18.38
CA LEU A 57 -17.39 -3.17 17.81
C LEU A 57 -18.56 -3.49 16.90
N ILE A 58 -19.66 -2.77 17.09
CA ILE A 58 -20.89 -2.95 16.34
C ILE A 58 -21.35 -1.64 15.71
N GLU A 59 -22.19 -1.77 14.69
CA GLU A 59 -23.01 -0.71 14.14
C GLU A 59 -24.49 -1.03 14.38
N THR A 60 -25.25 -0.05 14.87
CA THR A 60 -26.68 -0.22 15.19
C THR A 60 -27.49 1.03 14.85
N ASN A 61 -28.81 0.87 14.69
CA ASN A 61 -29.76 1.99 14.64
C ASN A 61 -30.58 2.12 15.94
N LEU A 62 -30.39 1.23 16.90
CA LEU A 62 -31.09 1.24 18.18
C LEU A 62 -30.44 2.24 19.13
N PRO A 63 -31.22 3.09 19.83
CA PRO A 63 -30.74 3.90 20.95
C PRO A 63 -30.05 3.05 22.03
N PRO A 64 -29.15 3.62 22.85
CA PRO A 64 -28.36 2.86 23.82
C PRO A 64 -29.19 2.02 24.80
N LEU A 65 -30.29 2.58 25.32
CA LEU A 65 -31.19 1.87 26.24
C LEU A 65 -31.91 0.71 25.56
N ASP A 66 -32.36 0.88 24.31
CA ASP A 66 -33.03 -0.17 23.56
C ASP A 66 -32.05 -1.29 23.17
N LEU A 67 -30.83 -0.92 22.77
CA LEU A 67 -29.76 -1.89 22.52
C LEU A 67 -29.48 -2.71 23.78
N HIS A 68 -29.35 -2.06 24.93
CA HIS A 68 -29.10 -2.72 26.20
C HIS A 68 -30.25 -3.64 26.64
N GLU A 69 -31.48 -3.12 26.72
CA GLU A 69 -32.62 -3.86 27.27
C GLU A 69 -33.22 -4.87 26.29
N GLN A 70 -33.34 -4.52 25.01
CA GLN A 70 -34.07 -5.36 24.04
C GLN A 70 -33.16 -6.37 23.35
N VAL A 71 -31.87 -6.06 23.20
CA VAL A 71 -30.92 -6.94 22.50
C VAL A 71 -30.02 -7.67 23.49
N LEU A 72 -29.20 -6.94 24.26
CA LEU A 72 -28.17 -7.58 25.09
C LEU A 72 -28.79 -8.47 26.17
N ARG A 73 -29.72 -7.92 26.98
CA ARG A 73 -30.40 -8.70 28.03
C ARG A 73 -31.21 -9.87 27.47
N SER A 74 -31.85 -9.69 26.31
CA SER A 74 -32.59 -10.79 25.68
C SER A 74 -31.67 -11.95 25.27
N ILE A 75 -30.45 -11.65 24.79
CA ILE A 75 -29.47 -12.67 24.42
C ILE A 75 -28.95 -13.38 25.67
N GLU A 76 -28.59 -12.63 26.70
CA GLU A 76 -28.17 -13.18 28.00
C GLU A 76 -29.22 -14.13 28.60
N ASP A 77 -30.49 -13.70 28.61
CA ASP A 77 -31.61 -14.49 29.14
C ASP A 77 -31.82 -15.77 28.33
N SER A 78 -31.69 -15.70 27.00
CA SER A 78 -31.80 -16.87 26.12
C SER A 78 -30.69 -17.91 26.34
N LEU A 79 -29.54 -17.48 26.85
CA LEU A 79 -28.39 -18.32 27.20
C LEU A 79 -28.33 -18.61 28.71
N GLY A 80 -29.44 -18.40 29.42
CA GLY A 80 -29.60 -18.84 30.81
C GLY A 80 -28.84 -18.00 31.84
N ARG A 81 -28.66 -16.70 31.60
CA ARG A 81 -28.01 -15.79 32.55
C ARG A 81 -28.71 -15.78 33.91
N ILE A 82 -27.98 -16.20 34.94
CA ILE A 82 -28.42 -16.09 36.35
C ILE A 82 -27.93 -14.73 36.89
N ARG A 83 -28.82 -13.95 37.50
CA ARG A 83 -28.49 -12.65 38.14
C ARG A 83 -28.40 -12.82 39.66
N GLY A 84 -27.54 -12.05 40.33
CA GLY A 84 -27.28 -12.15 41.78
C GLY A 84 -25.96 -12.83 42.15
N GLU A 85 -25.76 -13.23 43.41
CA GLU A 85 -24.47 -13.75 43.89
C GLU A 85 -24.04 -15.06 43.23
N GLU A 86 -24.99 -15.97 42.98
CA GLU A 86 -24.75 -17.22 42.26
C GLU A 86 -24.38 -16.98 40.79
N GLY A 87 -24.99 -15.98 40.16
CA GLY A 87 -24.66 -15.52 38.81
C GLY A 87 -23.25 -14.95 38.66
N LYS A 88 -22.67 -14.46 39.76
CA LYS A 88 -21.25 -14.05 39.82
C LYS A 88 -20.29 -15.23 40.02
N VAL A 89 -20.80 -16.41 40.36
CA VAL A 89 -20.02 -17.65 40.49
C VAL A 89 -20.09 -18.45 39.19
N LYS A 90 -21.28 -18.57 38.59
CA LYS A 90 -21.54 -19.17 37.28
C LYS A 90 -22.25 -18.15 36.37
N CYS A 91 -21.48 -17.52 35.49
CA CYS A 91 -21.93 -16.61 34.46
C CYS A 91 -21.89 -17.31 33.10
N SER A 92 -23.07 -17.60 32.53
CA SER A 92 -23.18 -18.18 31.19
C SER A 92 -22.76 -17.19 30.11
N LEU A 93 -23.28 -15.96 30.13
CA LEU A 93 -22.83 -14.86 29.26
C LEU A 93 -23.18 -13.52 29.91
N ASP A 94 -22.21 -12.60 29.95
CA ASP A 94 -22.38 -11.17 30.22
C ASP A 94 -22.17 -10.41 28.92
N LEU A 95 -23.07 -9.49 28.59
CA LEU A 95 -22.95 -8.54 27.48
C LEU A 95 -23.20 -7.12 28.00
N ASP A 96 -22.13 -6.35 28.18
CA ASP A 96 -22.23 -4.97 28.66
C ASP A 96 -21.97 -3.98 27.52
N LEU A 97 -22.86 -3.00 27.38
CA LEU A 97 -22.63 -1.85 26.50
C LEU A 97 -21.62 -0.91 27.16
N VAL A 98 -20.40 -0.83 26.62
CA VAL A 98 -19.30 -0.08 27.26
C VAL A 98 -19.07 1.30 26.66
N LEU A 99 -19.24 1.45 25.35
CA LEU A 99 -19.11 2.73 24.63
C LEU A 99 -20.23 2.85 23.60
N TYR A 100 -20.70 4.08 23.38
CA TYR A 100 -21.70 4.41 22.37
C TYR A 100 -21.42 5.81 21.82
N ASP A 101 -20.89 5.88 20.59
CA ASP A 101 -20.36 7.09 19.95
C ASP A 101 -19.60 8.02 20.94
N GLN A 102 -20.13 9.21 21.22
CA GLN A 102 -19.61 10.16 22.20
C GLN A 102 -20.60 10.41 23.34
N GLU A 103 -21.58 9.51 23.50
CA GLU A 103 -22.63 9.68 24.49
C GLU A 103 -22.11 9.52 25.92
N ILE A 104 -22.69 10.34 26.79
CA ILE A 104 -22.55 10.24 28.24
C ILE A 104 -23.96 10.08 28.78
N LEU A 105 -24.24 8.92 29.36
CA LEU A 105 -25.55 8.54 29.86
C LEU A 105 -25.39 7.97 31.27
N SER A 106 -26.26 8.38 32.18
CA SER A 106 -26.34 7.78 33.51
C SER A 106 -27.81 7.63 33.88
N THR A 107 -28.26 6.39 33.86
CA THR A 107 -29.63 5.97 34.21
C THR A 107 -29.58 4.95 35.33
N GLN A 108 -30.73 4.48 35.83
CA GLN A 108 -30.74 3.40 36.82
C GLN A 108 -30.27 2.07 36.21
N GLU A 109 -30.44 1.91 34.91
CA GLU A 109 -30.24 0.67 34.17
C GLU A 109 -28.90 0.62 33.41
N LEU A 110 -28.38 1.78 32.98
CA LEU A 110 -27.22 1.88 32.09
C LEU A 110 -26.35 3.12 32.41
N GLU A 111 -25.03 2.90 32.48
CA GLU A 111 -23.99 3.94 32.60
C GLU A 111 -23.08 3.89 31.38
N LEU A 112 -22.96 5.01 30.66
CA LEU A 112 -22.07 5.19 29.52
C LEU A 112 -21.21 6.45 29.66
N PRO A 113 -19.91 6.39 29.37
CA PRO A 113 -19.10 5.17 29.20
C PRO A 113 -19.10 4.29 30.46
N ALA A 114 -19.06 2.97 30.29
CA ALA A 114 -19.07 2.06 31.44
C ALA A 114 -17.85 2.31 32.35
N ALA A 115 -18.08 2.38 33.67
CA ALA A 115 -17.02 2.63 34.65
C ALA A 115 -15.90 1.56 34.61
N ASP A 116 -16.23 0.37 34.13
CA ASP A 116 -15.35 -0.80 34.02
C ASP A 116 -14.16 -0.56 33.09
N ILE A 117 -14.30 0.33 32.10
CA ILE A 117 -13.20 0.77 31.22
C ILE A 117 -12.02 1.33 32.03
N LEU A 118 -12.30 1.99 33.16
CA LEU A 118 -11.29 2.62 34.00
C LEU A 118 -10.86 1.75 35.18
N ARG A 119 -11.59 0.66 35.47
CA ARG A 119 -11.38 -0.20 36.64
C ARG A 119 -10.72 -1.53 36.30
N TYR A 120 -11.01 -2.09 35.13
CA TYR A 120 -10.66 -3.46 34.82
C TYR A 120 -9.83 -3.59 33.54
N ALA A 121 -8.67 -4.23 33.70
CA ALA A 121 -7.75 -4.46 32.59
C ALA A 121 -8.37 -5.37 31.51
N TYR A 122 -9.25 -6.30 31.88
CA TYR A 122 -9.92 -7.20 30.92
C TYR A 122 -10.98 -6.51 30.05
N VAL A 123 -11.34 -5.26 30.36
CA VAL A 123 -12.18 -4.41 29.49
C VAL A 123 -11.29 -3.41 28.74
N ALA A 124 -10.40 -2.72 29.46
CA ALA A 124 -9.53 -1.68 28.90
C ALA A 124 -8.55 -2.19 27.83
N VAL A 125 -7.93 -3.35 28.05
CA VAL A 125 -6.92 -3.90 27.13
C VAL A 125 -7.56 -4.37 25.82
N PRO A 126 -8.64 -5.17 25.82
CA PRO A 126 -9.34 -5.50 24.58
C PRO A 126 -9.91 -4.27 23.86
N LEU A 127 -10.42 -3.28 24.59
CA LEU A 127 -10.85 -2.00 24.00
C LEU A 127 -9.71 -1.28 23.28
N ALA A 128 -8.54 -1.19 23.90
CA ALA A 128 -7.38 -0.56 23.27
C ALA A 128 -6.84 -1.35 22.06
N LEU A 129 -7.07 -2.65 22.01
CA LEU A 129 -6.74 -3.47 20.84
C LEU A 129 -7.76 -3.31 19.71
N LEU A 130 -9.02 -3.00 20.02
CA LEU A 130 -10.06 -2.88 19.01
C LEU A 130 -10.23 -1.44 18.49
N VAL A 131 -10.15 -0.47 19.39
CA VAL A 131 -10.40 0.96 19.15
C VAL A 131 -9.41 1.86 19.93
N PRO A 132 -8.08 1.74 19.72
CA PRO A 132 -7.06 2.43 20.51
C PRO A 132 -7.20 3.94 20.57
N ASP A 133 -7.70 4.55 19.50
CA ASP A 133 -7.82 5.99 19.34
C ASP A 133 -9.17 6.55 19.79
N TRP A 134 -10.11 5.68 20.22
CA TRP A 134 -11.40 6.15 20.74
C TRP A 134 -11.18 6.97 22.01
N ILE A 135 -11.60 8.24 21.96
CA ILE A 135 -11.45 9.17 23.08
C ILE A 135 -12.58 8.91 24.06
N HIS A 136 -12.25 8.56 25.30
CA HIS A 136 -13.21 8.41 26.37
C HIS A 136 -13.94 9.75 26.61
N PRO A 137 -15.28 9.81 26.45
CA PRO A 137 -16.05 11.06 26.54
C PRO A 137 -15.82 11.86 27.83
N VAL A 138 -15.65 11.19 28.97
CA VAL A 138 -15.38 11.81 30.28
C VAL A 138 -13.90 12.15 30.51
N THR A 139 -12.99 11.17 30.46
CA THR A 139 -11.57 11.39 30.83
C THR A 139 -10.74 12.10 29.76
N LYS A 140 -11.27 12.22 28.52
CA LYS A 140 -10.59 12.78 27.35
C LYS A 140 -9.29 12.06 26.96
N GLN A 141 -9.10 10.83 27.43
CA GLN A 141 -7.97 9.98 27.09
C GLN A 141 -8.35 8.97 26.03
N THR A 142 -7.40 8.57 25.19
CA THR A 142 -7.62 7.48 24.24
C THR A 142 -7.68 6.13 24.97
N MET A 143 -8.35 5.13 24.39
CA MET A 143 -8.37 3.78 24.96
C MET A 143 -6.94 3.22 25.12
N ALA A 144 -6.03 3.50 24.19
CA ALA A 144 -4.62 3.14 24.31
C ALA A 144 -3.95 3.78 25.55
N GLN A 145 -4.23 5.05 25.85
CA GLN A 145 -3.73 5.71 27.05
C GLN A 145 -4.33 5.13 28.34
N ILE A 146 -5.62 4.78 28.32
CA ILE A 146 -6.32 4.16 29.46
C ILE A 146 -5.74 2.77 29.72
N ALA A 147 -5.60 1.93 28.69
CA ALA A 147 -5.03 0.58 28.82
C ALA A 147 -3.59 0.60 29.35
N LYS A 148 -2.79 1.62 29.00
CA LYS A 148 -1.43 1.77 29.51
C LYS A 148 -1.36 1.87 31.03
N ARG A 149 -2.40 2.34 31.72
CA ARG A 149 -2.46 2.39 33.21
C ARG A 149 -2.37 1.00 33.84
N PHE A 150 -2.85 -0.01 33.13
CA PHE A 150 -2.87 -1.39 33.62
C PHE A 150 -1.55 -2.14 33.35
N SER A 151 -0.60 -1.54 32.63
CA SER A 151 0.72 -2.16 32.33
C SER A 151 1.61 -2.38 33.56
N GLN A 152 1.31 -1.71 34.69
CA GLN A 152 2.04 -1.87 35.95
C GLN A 152 1.54 -3.03 36.81
N HIS A 153 0.34 -3.55 36.55
CA HIS A 153 -0.20 -4.70 37.27
C HIS A 153 0.02 -5.93 36.39
N LYS A 154 0.77 -6.93 36.87
CA LYS A 154 0.96 -8.23 36.21
C LYS A 154 -0.40 -8.97 36.11
N ALA A 155 -1.31 -8.50 35.27
CA ALA A 155 -2.55 -9.18 34.97
C ALA A 155 -2.22 -10.38 34.09
N SER A 156 -2.60 -11.58 34.55
CA SER A 156 -2.40 -12.85 33.87
C SER A 156 -3.39 -13.00 32.72
N PHE A 157 -3.09 -12.38 31.58
CA PHE A 157 -3.86 -12.54 30.35
C PHE A 157 -3.35 -13.74 29.54
N HIS A 158 -4.15 -14.80 29.45
CA HIS A 158 -3.85 -15.92 28.56
C HIS A 158 -4.70 -15.84 27.30
N HIS A 159 -4.07 -15.71 26.14
CA HIS A 159 -4.75 -15.61 24.86
C HIS A 159 -5.33 -16.97 24.43
N ARG A 160 -6.63 -17.02 24.11
CA ARG A 160 -7.34 -18.26 23.75
C ARG A 160 -7.57 -18.38 22.24
N VAL A 161 -6.52 -18.80 21.54
CA VAL A 161 -6.50 -18.96 20.06
C VAL A 161 -7.63 -19.87 19.57
N ASP A 162 -7.91 -20.95 20.29
CA ASP A 162 -8.92 -21.96 19.93
C ASP A 162 -10.36 -21.42 19.94
N VAL A 163 -10.61 -20.35 20.71
CA VAL A 163 -11.91 -19.66 20.79
C VAL A 163 -12.01 -18.60 19.69
N ASN A 164 -10.92 -17.86 19.44
CA ASN A 164 -10.86 -16.86 18.38
C ASN A 164 -11.12 -17.46 16.99
N ILE A 165 -10.56 -18.64 16.69
CA ILE A 165 -10.80 -19.35 15.42
C ILE A 165 -12.29 -19.72 15.28
N ALA A 166 -12.91 -20.21 16.35
CA ALA A 166 -14.31 -20.61 16.33
C ALA A 166 -15.26 -19.41 16.14
N ILE A 167 -14.95 -18.26 16.75
CA ILE A 167 -15.69 -17.00 16.55
C ILE A 167 -15.54 -16.52 15.10
N ALA A 168 -14.34 -16.54 14.53
CA ALA A 168 -14.09 -16.13 13.15
C ALA A 168 -14.88 -16.96 12.13
N ASN A 169 -14.96 -18.28 12.33
CA ASN A 169 -15.71 -19.19 11.46
C ASN A 169 -17.23 -18.87 11.40
N ILE A 170 -17.79 -18.32 12.48
CA ILE A 170 -19.23 -18.08 12.59
C ILE A 170 -19.62 -16.68 12.10
N LEU A 171 -18.72 -15.71 12.25
CA LEU A 171 -18.93 -14.36 11.71
C LEU A 171 -18.62 -14.27 10.21
N HIS A 172 -17.86 -15.24 9.67
CA HIS A 172 -17.48 -15.29 8.24
C HIS A 172 -17.65 -16.69 7.59
N PRO A 173 -18.87 -17.28 7.57
CA PRO A 173 -19.09 -18.69 7.22
C PRO A 173 -18.90 -19.07 5.72
N LYS A 174 -18.39 -18.19 4.86
CA LYS A 174 -18.28 -18.42 3.39
C LYS A 174 -16.89 -18.16 2.80
N GLN A 175 -15.80 -18.32 3.55
CA GLN A 175 -14.45 -18.02 3.05
C GLN A 175 -13.40 -19.13 3.14
N TRP A 176 -13.75 -20.36 3.51
CA TRP A 176 -12.77 -21.46 3.50
C TRP A 176 -13.32 -22.72 2.85
N ASP A 177 -12.83 -23.03 1.65
CA ASP A 177 -12.85 -24.39 1.10
C ASP A 177 -11.92 -25.27 1.93
N GLU A 178 -12.38 -26.48 2.22
CA GLU A 178 -11.76 -27.48 3.09
C GLU A 178 -10.39 -27.94 2.55
N THR A 179 -9.32 -27.31 3.02
CA THR A 179 -7.99 -27.93 3.09
C THR A 179 -7.43 -27.74 4.50
N PRO A 180 -7.02 -28.81 5.21
CA PRO A 180 -6.56 -28.69 6.58
C PRO A 180 -5.21 -27.99 6.61
N VAL A 181 -5.18 -26.72 6.99
CA VAL A 181 -3.94 -26.01 7.31
C VAL A 181 -3.43 -26.55 8.64
N SER A 182 -2.46 -27.45 8.59
CA SER A 182 -1.68 -27.85 9.77
C SER A 182 -0.82 -26.67 10.21
N VAL A 183 -1.25 -25.92 11.22
CA VAL A 183 -0.38 -24.99 11.95
C VAL A 183 0.53 -25.84 12.84
N ARG A 184 1.73 -26.18 12.34
CA ARG A 184 2.78 -26.69 13.22
C ARG A 184 3.31 -25.52 14.05
N CYS A 185 3.13 -25.62 15.36
CA CYS A 185 3.89 -24.84 16.33
C CYS A 185 5.38 -25.02 16.05
N CYS A 186 6.11 -23.91 15.91
CA CYS A 186 7.56 -23.93 16.07
C CYS A 186 7.88 -24.34 17.51
N GLU A 187 8.14 -25.63 17.71
CA GLU A 187 8.91 -26.10 18.86
C GLU A 187 10.34 -25.63 18.66
N ASN A 188 10.69 -24.52 19.30
CA ASN A 188 12.05 -24.24 19.72
C ASN A 188 12.01 -23.72 21.15
N THR A 189 11.70 -24.64 22.06
CA THR A 189 12.03 -24.52 23.48
C THR A 189 13.52 -24.70 23.66
N GLN A 190 14.28 -23.63 23.82
CA GLN A 190 15.52 -23.66 24.60
C GLN A 190 15.70 -22.33 25.34
N ALA A 191 15.49 -22.42 26.65
CA ALA A 191 16.05 -21.61 27.73
C ALA A 191 16.13 -20.09 27.52
N MET A 192 15.11 -19.36 27.99
CA MET A 192 15.33 -18.07 28.65
C MET A 192 14.53 -18.01 29.94
N SER A 193 15.20 -18.41 31.03
CA SER A 193 14.86 -17.98 32.37
C SER A 193 15.09 -16.46 32.48
N GLY A 194 14.11 -15.75 33.02
CA GLY A 194 14.22 -14.33 33.32
C GLY A 194 12.92 -13.58 33.09
N ASP A 195 12.30 -13.16 34.19
CA ASP A 195 11.26 -12.14 34.26
C ASP A 195 11.44 -11.05 33.18
N LYS A 196 10.52 -10.99 32.22
CA LYS A 196 10.31 -9.78 31.39
C LYS A 196 8.86 -9.31 31.56
N PRO A 197 8.64 -8.02 31.89
CA PRO A 197 7.30 -7.45 31.96
C PRO A 197 6.66 -7.47 30.56
N LEU A 198 5.32 -7.62 30.52
CA LEU A 198 4.50 -7.56 29.30
C LEU A 198 4.95 -6.39 28.42
N CYS A 199 5.64 -6.71 27.34
CA CYS A 199 6.16 -5.74 26.42
C CYS A 199 4.97 -5.16 25.63
N VAL A 200 4.78 -3.84 25.74
CA VAL A 200 3.76 -2.99 25.09
C VAL A 200 3.93 -2.94 23.55
N TYR A 201 4.51 -3.98 22.95
CA TYR A 201 4.82 -4.07 21.51
C TYR A 201 3.67 -4.65 20.67
N ALA A 202 2.59 -5.14 21.28
CA ALA A 202 1.44 -5.71 20.56
C ALA A 202 0.33 -4.71 20.19
N LEU A 203 0.37 -3.46 20.68
CA LEU A 203 -0.69 -2.44 20.52
C LEU A 203 -0.67 -1.70 19.17
N ARG A 204 0.01 -2.22 18.14
CA ARG A 204 0.03 -1.60 16.78
C ARG A 204 -0.64 -2.45 15.70
N LYS A 205 -1.17 -3.62 16.05
CA LYS A 205 -1.96 -4.45 15.13
C LYS A 205 -3.42 -4.33 15.55
N PHE A 206 -4.29 -4.03 14.59
CA PHE A 206 -5.75 -3.83 14.73
C PHE A 206 -6.21 -2.40 15.11
N SER A 207 -6.04 -1.41 14.21
CA SER A 207 -6.83 -0.17 14.33
C SER A 207 -7.00 0.68 13.07
N GLN A 208 -6.95 0.10 11.86
CA GLN A 208 -7.02 0.92 10.64
C GLN A 208 -8.36 0.88 9.88
N VAL A 209 -9.44 0.33 10.44
CA VAL A 209 -10.69 0.11 9.69
C VAL A 209 -11.95 0.71 10.33
N SER A 210 -11.89 1.22 11.57
CA SER A 210 -13.13 1.51 12.34
C SER A 210 -13.61 2.98 12.38
N MET A 211 -13.05 3.91 11.62
CA MET A 211 -13.55 5.32 11.56
C MET A 211 -13.80 5.83 10.13
N MET A 212 -14.22 4.98 9.20
CA MET A 212 -14.63 5.42 7.86
C MET A 212 -16.10 5.87 7.84
N LYS A 213 -16.42 7.00 8.48
CA LYS A 213 -17.67 7.74 8.16
C LYS A 213 -17.44 8.53 6.87
N ARG A 214 -18.45 8.44 5.98
CA ARG A 214 -18.68 9.12 4.69
C ARG A 214 -17.71 10.28 4.37
N ILE A 215 -16.87 10.08 3.36
CA ILE A 215 -15.86 11.03 2.94
C ILE A 215 -16.52 12.26 2.27
N GLN A 216 -16.13 13.47 2.69
CA GLN A 216 -16.61 14.72 2.09
C GLN A 216 -16.11 14.86 0.65
N PRO A 217 -16.91 15.38 -0.29
CA PRO A 217 -16.45 15.62 -1.66
C PRO A 217 -15.33 16.68 -1.69
N TRP A 218 -14.52 16.68 -2.76
CA TRP A 218 -13.59 17.78 -3.01
C TRP A 218 -14.31 18.97 -3.64
N HIS A 219 -13.84 20.18 -3.31
CA HIS A 219 -14.13 21.38 -4.07
C HIS A 219 -13.18 21.47 -5.26
N TRP A 220 -13.71 21.82 -6.43
CA TRP A 220 -12.94 21.84 -7.68
C TRP A 220 -12.79 23.24 -8.26
N ARG A 221 -11.67 23.49 -8.94
CA ARG A 221 -11.45 24.69 -9.74
C ARG A 221 -10.74 24.37 -11.05
N LYS A 222 -11.27 24.93 -12.14
CA LYS A 222 -10.69 24.85 -13.48
C LYS A 222 -9.86 26.12 -13.76
N LEU A 223 -8.61 25.95 -14.15
CA LEU A 223 -7.66 27.02 -14.48
C LEU A 223 -6.95 26.73 -15.81
N PRO A 224 -6.39 27.75 -16.49
CA PRO A 224 -5.49 27.50 -17.63
C PRO A 224 -4.17 26.87 -17.14
N LEU A 225 -3.70 25.83 -17.84
CA LEU A 225 -2.41 25.20 -17.53
C LEU A 225 -1.23 26.13 -17.86
N ALA A 226 -1.38 26.96 -18.90
CA ALA A 226 -0.37 27.93 -19.33
C ALA A 226 1.02 27.28 -19.58
N GLN A 227 1.02 26.12 -20.26
CA GLN A 227 2.24 25.37 -20.64
C GLN A 227 3.14 24.93 -19.47
N ARG A 228 2.62 24.93 -18.24
CA ARG A 228 3.36 24.44 -17.07
C ARG A 228 3.43 22.92 -17.07
N SER A 229 4.60 22.38 -16.73
CA SER A 229 4.80 20.94 -16.53
C SER A 229 4.24 20.45 -15.19
N GLY A 230 4.10 19.13 -15.03
CA GLY A 230 3.73 18.51 -13.76
C GLY A 230 4.74 18.86 -12.67
N SER A 231 6.02 18.79 -12.98
CA SER A 231 7.12 19.20 -12.08
C SER A 231 7.01 20.64 -11.59
N GLN A 232 6.66 21.60 -12.47
CA GLN A 232 6.49 23.00 -12.10
C GLN A 232 5.27 23.22 -11.19
N VAL A 233 4.13 22.61 -11.53
CA VAL A 233 2.92 22.69 -10.69
C VAL A 233 3.16 22.02 -9.33
N PHE A 234 3.83 20.87 -9.32
CA PHE A 234 4.17 20.14 -8.11
C PHE A 234 5.11 20.92 -7.17
N ALA A 235 6.17 21.51 -7.71
CA ALA A 235 7.12 22.32 -6.96
C ALA A 235 6.42 23.53 -6.30
N ALA A 236 5.57 24.22 -7.06
CA ALA A 236 4.84 25.39 -6.59
C ALA A 236 3.84 25.06 -5.47
N LEU A 237 3.11 23.94 -5.59
CA LEU A 237 1.98 23.62 -4.70
C LEU A 237 2.31 22.70 -3.52
N PHE A 238 3.19 21.72 -3.71
CA PHE A 238 3.30 20.57 -2.78
C PHE A 238 4.69 20.36 -2.20
N LEU A 239 5.74 20.89 -2.83
CA LEU A 239 7.12 20.67 -2.34
C LEU A 239 7.47 21.51 -1.10
N ASN A 240 6.84 22.68 -0.90
CA ASN A 240 7.33 23.75 0.00
C ASN A 240 6.56 23.97 1.32
N ARG A 241 5.71 23.04 1.79
CA ARG A 241 4.98 23.21 3.07
C ARG A 241 5.87 23.28 4.33
N SER A 242 7.19 23.09 4.22
CA SER A 242 8.11 23.10 5.36
C SER A 242 8.40 24.48 5.98
N LYS A 243 8.09 25.62 5.35
CA LYS A 243 8.55 26.95 5.85
C LYS A 243 7.58 27.70 6.77
N ASN A 244 6.27 27.39 6.76
CA ASN A 244 5.27 28.14 7.55
C ASN A 244 4.59 27.32 8.64
N THR A 245 4.96 26.05 8.81
CA THR A 245 4.53 25.22 9.93
C THR A 245 5.75 24.48 10.46
N GLU A 246 6.63 25.19 11.16
CA GLU A 246 7.23 24.64 12.37
C GLU A 246 6.09 24.39 13.35
N SER A 247 5.25 23.39 13.06
CA SER A 247 4.38 22.85 14.07
C SER A 247 5.31 22.18 15.08
N LEU A 248 5.19 22.60 16.33
CA LEU A 248 5.82 22.04 17.53
C LEU A 248 5.49 20.54 17.75
N SER A 249 5.10 19.78 16.71
CA SER A 249 4.51 18.45 16.80
C SER A 249 5.33 17.31 16.18
N GLY A 250 6.38 17.58 15.39
CA GLY A 250 7.26 16.52 14.87
C GLY A 250 6.57 15.48 13.97
N ASP A 251 5.36 15.76 13.46
CA ASP A 251 4.58 14.79 12.67
C ASP A 251 5.07 14.72 11.21
N CYS A 252 5.96 13.77 10.91
CA CYS A 252 6.53 13.53 9.57
C CYS A 252 5.47 13.28 8.47
N ARG A 253 4.22 12.98 8.85
CA ARG A 253 3.10 12.73 7.94
C ARG A 253 2.58 14.00 7.24
N GLN A 254 2.91 15.19 7.73
CA GLN A 254 2.55 16.46 7.08
C GLN A 254 3.37 16.74 5.81
N ASN A 255 4.48 16.04 5.57
CA ASN A 255 5.40 16.30 4.46
C ASN A 255 5.23 15.35 3.25
N ILE A 256 4.18 14.52 3.24
CA ILE A 256 3.90 13.63 2.12
C ILE A 256 3.49 14.43 0.88
N ALA A 257 4.05 14.07 -0.26
CA ALA A 257 3.67 14.65 -1.54
C ALA A 257 3.94 13.63 -2.66
N THR A 258 3.11 13.64 -3.70
CA THR A 258 3.22 12.71 -4.82
C THR A 258 3.06 13.45 -6.15
N LEU A 259 3.91 13.10 -7.11
CA LEU A 259 3.83 13.51 -8.50
C LEU A 259 3.76 12.24 -9.35
N LEU A 260 2.72 12.11 -10.15
CA LEU A 260 2.66 11.19 -11.30
C LEU A 260 2.73 12.06 -12.54
N GLU A 261 3.79 11.93 -13.33
CA GLU A 261 4.09 12.83 -14.44
C GLU A 261 4.23 12.06 -15.75
N SER A 262 3.47 12.50 -16.75
CA SER A 262 3.71 12.15 -18.14
C SER A 262 4.26 13.36 -18.91
N PRO A 263 5.16 13.16 -19.89
CA PRO A 263 5.82 14.24 -20.60
C PRO A 263 4.88 14.87 -21.63
N GLY A 264 4.36 16.08 -21.35
CA GLY A 264 3.37 16.75 -22.21
C GLY A 264 3.81 17.08 -23.65
N THR A 265 5.09 16.85 -24.02
CA THR A 265 5.63 17.05 -25.38
C THR A 265 5.60 15.80 -26.26
N SER A 266 5.21 14.64 -25.71
CA SER A 266 5.13 13.39 -26.46
C SER A 266 3.77 13.27 -27.16
N ASN A 267 3.77 13.01 -28.47
CA ASN A 267 2.55 12.76 -29.26
C ASN A 267 1.91 11.38 -28.98
N THR A 268 2.30 10.71 -27.89
CA THR A 268 1.73 9.42 -27.48
C THR A 268 0.47 9.64 -26.65
N SER A 269 -0.51 8.75 -26.80
CA SER A 269 -1.75 8.76 -25.99
C SER A 269 -1.47 8.61 -24.49
N LEU A 270 -0.31 8.03 -24.12
CA LEU A 270 0.15 7.83 -22.75
C LEU A 270 0.62 9.13 -22.07
N ALA A 271 0.79 10.22 -22.81
CA ALA A 271 1.45 11.43 -22.33
C ALA A 271 0.51 12.57 -21.90
N ARG A 272 -0.80 12.30 -21.82
CA ARG A 272 -1.82 13.37 -21.73
C ARG A 272 -1.93 14.03 -20.35
N TYR A 273 -1.77 13.28 -19.27
CA TYR A 273 -2.11 13.76 -17.93
C TYR A 273 -0.93 13.71 -16.96
N SER A 274 -0.88 14.68 -16.03
CA SER A 274 -0.07 14.59 -14.82
C SER A 274 -0.95 14.80 -13.59
N ILE A 275 -0.61 14.14 -12.48
CA ILE A 275 -1.32 14.24 -11.20
C ILE A 275 -0.32 14.69 -10.13
N CYS A 276 -0.65 15.75 -9.41
CA CYS A 276 0.14 16.27 -8.30
C CYS A 276 -0.71 16.21 -7.03
N ALA A 277 -0.20 15.69 -5.92
CA ALA A 277 -0.96 15.53 -4.69
C ALA A 277 -0.14 15.90 -3.45
N GLY A 278 -0.81 16.49 -2.48
CA GLY A 278 -0.22 16.93 -1.21
C GLY A 278 -0.32 15.90 -0.10
N SER A 279 -0.30 16.40 1.14
CA SER A 279 -0.39 15.62 2.38
C SER A 279 -1.71 14.84 2.48
N PRO A 280 -1.79 13.82 3.34
CA PRO A 280 -3.01 13.05 3.52
C PRO A 280 -4.14 13.91 4.08
N ARG A 281 -5.36 13.60 3.66
CA ARG A 281 -6.58 14.11 4.25
C ARG A 281 -6.64 13.68 5.71
N TYR A 282 -7.12 14.55 6.59
CA TYR A 282 -7.41 14.20 7.97
C TYR A 282 -8.92 14.08 8.17
N ILE A 283 -9.37 12.97 8.76
CA ILE A 283 -10.76 12.74 9.15
C ILE A 283 -10.76 12.45 10.65
N ASN A 284 -11.49 13.25 11.43
CA ASN A 284 -11.52 13.15 12.90
C ASN A 284 -10.13 13.14 13.56
N GLY A 285 -9.20 13.95 13.03
CA GLY A 285 -7.82 14.02 13.51
C GLY A 285 -6.92 12.86 13.09
N GLN A 286 -7.44 11.89 12.32
CA GLN A 286 -6.66 10.76 11.81
C GLN A 286 -6.27 10.96 10.34
N PRO A 287 -4.98 10.84 9.98
CA PRO A 287 -4.55 10.90 8.60
C PRO A 287 -5.05 9.68 7.83
N GLN A 288 -5.60 9.92 6.64
CA GLN A 288 -6.06 8.89 5.71
C GLN A 288 -4.86 8.30 4.98
N LEU A 289 -4.12 7.44 5.68
CA LEU A 289 -2.86 6.83 5.25
C LEU A 289 -2.73 5.43 5.85
N TRP A 290 -2.36 4.47 5.02
CA TRP A 290 -2.37 3.05 5.36
C TRP A 290 -1.15 2.31 4.83
N THR A 291 -0.69 1.34 5.62
CA THR A 291 0.40 0.43 5.26
C THR A 291 0.02 -0.99 5.67
N PRO A 292 -0.93 -1.63 4.97
CA PRO A 292 -1.38 -2.96 5.33
C PRO A 292 -0.20 -3.94 5.22
N PRO A 293 -0.02 -4.86 6.20
CA PRO A 293 1.00 -5.88 6.12
C PRO A 293 0.62 -6.92 5.05
N VAL A 294 1.63 -7.64 4.53
CA VAL A 294 1.42 -8.81 3.65
C VAL A 294 0.49 -9.81 4.35
N GLY A 295 -0.51 -10.29 3.61
CA GLY A 295 -1.65 -11.08 4.10
C GLY A 295 -2.94 -10.26 4.26
N GLU A 296 -2.84 -8.94 4.35
CA GLU A 296 -3.98 -8.02 4.51
C GLU A 296 -4.06 -6.95 3.42
N ILE A 297 -3.16 -6.94 2.43
CA ILE A 297 -3.08 -5.87 1.42
C ILE A 297 -4.33 -5.86 0.53
N LEU A 298 -4.64 -6.98 -0.12
CA LEU A 298 -5.80 -7.11 -1.01
C LEU A 298 -7.12 -7.05 -0.23
N PRO A 299 -7.28 -7.71 0.94
CA PRO A 299 -8.46 -7.50 1.79
C PRO A 299 -8.66 -6.03 2.17
N PHE A 300 -7.59 -5.33 2.54
CA PHE A 300 -7.65 -3.90 2.87
C PHE A 300 -8.11 -3.06 1.69
N LEU A 301 -7.53 -3.23 0.50
CA LEU A 301 -7.94 -2.49 -0.70
C LEU A 301 -9.40 -2.75 -1.07
N ARG A 302 -9.90 -3.98 -0.86
CA ARG A 302 -11.30 -4.30 -1.09
C ARG A 302 -12.23 -3.56 -0.12
N ARG A 303 -11.85 -3.48 1.16
CA ARG A 303 -12.57 -2.66 2.14
C ARG A 303 -12.56 -1.19 1.75
N LEU A 304 -11.42 -0.69 1.30
CA LEU A 304 -11.24 0.70 0.87
C LEU A 304 -12.14 1.06 -0.33
N LEU A 305 -12.25 0.17 -1.33
CA LEU A 305 -13.17 0.36 -2.46
C LEU A 305 -14.65 0.33 -2.07
N ASN A 306 -15.00 -0.47 -1.06
CA ASN A 306 -16.37 -0.56 -0.57
C ASN A 306 -16.79 0.71 0.19
N THR A 307 -15.84 1.51 0.67
CA THR A 307 -16.09 2.83 1.25
C THR A 307 -16.23 3.89 0.17
N GLN A 308 -17.35 3.87 -0.56
CA GLN A 308 -17.63 4.90 -1.55
C GLN A 308 -18.15 6.19 -0.88
N PRO A 309 -17.66 7.37 -1.29
CA PRO A 309 -18.30 8.62 -0.92
C PRO A 309 -19.68 8.70 -1.55
N GLN A 310 -20.62 9.34 -0.84
CA GLN A 310 -21.87 9.76 -1.44
C GLN A 310 -21.53 10.87 -2.43
N GLN A 311 -21.42 10.54 -3.72
CA GLN A 311 -21.23 11.54 -4.77
C GLN A 311 -22.39 12.53 -4.68
N ALA A 312 -22.11 13.76 -4.25
CA ALA A 312 -22.87 14.88 -4.77
C ALA A 312 -22.54 14.87 -6.27
N ALA A 313 -23.53 14.56 -7.11
CA ALA A 313 -23.40 14.59 -8.55
C ALA A 313 -23.13 16.04 -8.98
N ASP A 314 -21.88 16.47 -8.88
CA ASP A 314 -21.44 17.76 -9.37
C ASP A 314 -21.10 17.58 -10.86
N SER A 315 -22.03 18.02 -11.72
CA SER A 315 -21.96 17.88 -13.17
C SER A 315 -20.83 18.70 -13.82
N THR A 316 -19.98 19.35 -13.02
CA THR A 316 -18.92 20.27 -13.48
C THR A 316 -17.56 19.59 -13.67
N ILE A 317 -17.34 18.40 -13.09
CA ILE A 317 -16.09 17.66 -13.21
C ILE A 317 -16.17 16.74 -14.44
N PRO A 318 -15.21 16.80 -15.38
CA PRO A 318 -15.21 15.90 -16.52
C PRO A 318 -15.05 14.45 -16.06
N PHE A 319 -16.02 13.61 -16.39
CA PHE A 319 -15.97 12.17 -16.09
C PHE A 319 -14.76 11.49 -16.75
N GLU A 320 -14.22 12.09 -17.81
CA GLU A 320 -13.04 11.64 -18.56
C GLU A 320 -11.69 11.89 -17.85
N LEU A 321 -11.64 12.63 -16.74
CA LEU A 321 -10.38 12.78 -16.00
C LEU A 321 -9.90 11.42 -15.48
N PRO A 322 -8.58 11.13 -15.56
CA PRO A 322 -8.04 9.84 -15.11
C PRO A 322 -8.24 9.64 -13.60
N PHE A 323 -8.10 10.71 -12.82
CA PHE A 323 -8.23 10.70 -11.37
C PHE A 323 -9.18 11.80 -10.91
N THR A 324 -10.24 11.41 -10.20
CA THR A 324 -11.23 12.33 -9.61
C THR A 324 -11.24 12.29 -8.09
N GLY A 325 -10.16 11.79 -7.49
CA GLY A 325 -10.07 11.52 -6.06
C GLY A 325 -10.16 10.04 -5.71
N GLY A 326 -9.59 9.69 -4.57
CA GLY A 326 -9.30 8.31 -4.17
C GLY A 326 -7.92 8.21 -3.56
N TRP A 327 -7.21 7.14 -3.86
CA TRP A 327 -6.00 6.78 -3.17
C TRP A 327 -4.81 6.72 -4.12
N LEU A 328 -3.71 7.30 -3.67
CA LEU A 328 -2.41 7.22 -4.32
C LEU A 328 -1.53 6.28 -3.50
N GLY A 329 -0.75 5.44 -4.16
CA GLY A 329 0.01 4.43 -3.43
C GLY A 329 0.92 3.56 -4.28
N TRP A 330 1.48 2.56 -3.62
CA TRP A 330 2.28 1.52 -4.23
C TRP A 330 2.01 0.14 -3.64
N LEU A 331 2.42 -0.86 -4.41
CA LEU A 331 2.42 -2.27 -4.11
C LEU A 331 3.82 -2.81 -4.47
N GLY A 332 4.59 -3.21 -3.47
CA GLY A 332 5.91 -3.80 -3.67
C GLY A 332 5.83 -5.14 -4.37
N TYR A 333 6.96 -5.58 -4.92
CA TYR A 333 7.13 -6.88 -5.54
C TYR A 333 6.71 -8.02 -4.60
N ASP A 334 6.97 -7.86 -3.31
CA ASP A 334 6.70 -8.88 -2.30
C ASP A 334 5.21 -9.08 -1.99
N LEU A 335 4.30 -8.30 -2.62
CA LEU A 335 2.86 -8.63 -2.67
C LEU A 335 2.64 -10.06 -3.21
N ALA A 336 3.55 -10.58 -4.03
CA ALA A 336 3.51 -11.95 -4.53
C ALA A 336 3.31 -13.00 -3.42
N TRP A 337 3.85 -12.80 -2.22
CA TRP A 337 3.71 -13.72 -1.09
C TRP A 337 2.33 -13.71 -0.43
N GLU A 338 1.49 -12.72 -0.72
CA GLU A 338 0.07 -12.74 -0.36
C GLU A 338 -0.77 -13.51 -1.39
N ILE A 339 -0.30 -13.54 -2.65
CA ILE A 339 -1.03 -14.13 -3.77
C ILE A 339 -0.68 -15.61 -3.93
N GLU A 340 0.61 -15.95 -3.81
CA GLU A 340 1.19 -17.26 -4.12
C GLU A 340 1.90 -17.87 -2.91
N GLN A 341 2.03 -19.20 -2.89
CA GLN A 341 2.83 -19.92 -1.90
C GLN A 341 4.30 -19.93 -2.33
N LEU A 342 5.11 -19.07 -1.73
CA LEU A 342 6.52 -18.87 -2.11
C LEU A 342 7.48 -19.07 -0.92
N PRO A 343 8.73 -19.50 -1.18
CA PRO A 343 9.73 -19.63 -0.14
C PRO A 343 10.09 -18.27 0.47
N GLN A 344 10.52 -18.24 1.75
CA GLN A 344 10.97 -17.03 2.44
C GLN A 344 12.40 -17.24 2.93
N LEU A 345 13.37 -16.97 2.06
CA LEU A 345 14.80 -17.26 2.28
C LEU A 345 15.58 -16.00 2.63
N LYS A 346 15.15 -14.84 2.14
CA LYS A 346 15.89 -13.58 2.22
C LYS A 346 15.17 -12.52 3.05
N ALA A 347 15.94 -11.59 3.59
CA ALA A 347 15.46 -10.36 4.20
C ALA A 347 15.92 -9.15 3.38
N ASP A 348 15.34 -7.98 3.64
CA ASP A 348 15.72 -6.73 2.97
C ASP A 348 15.76 -5.59 4.00
N PRO A 349 16.86 -4.81 4.08
CA PRO A 349 16.99 -3.70 5.02
C PRO A 349 16.19 -2.44 4.63
N LEU A 350 15.60 -2.37 3.43
CA LEU A 350 14.88 -1.19 2.97
C LEU A 350 13.69 -0.86 3.91
N PRO A 351 13.54 0.41 4.34
CA PRO A 351 12.56 0.80 5.35
C PRO A 351 11.13 0.94 4.80
N PHE A 352 10.93 0.71 3.51
CA PHE A 352 9.66 0.94 2.84
C PHE A 352 8.66 -0.18 3.15
N PRO A 353 7.39 0.16 3.46
CA PRO A 353 6.34 -0.83 3.59
C PRO A 353 6.02 -1.44 2.22
N ILE A 354 5.70 -2.73 2.21
CA ILE A 354 5.34 -3.45 0.97
C ILE A 354 4.09 -2.85 0.32
N ALA A 355 3.13 -2.35 1.08
CA ALA A 355 2.01 -1.60 0.53
C ALA A 355 1.85 -0.27 1.27
N TYR A 356 1.51 0.75 0.51
CA TYR A 356 1.21 2.08 1.02
C TYR A 356 0.12 2.71 0.19
N TRP A 357 -0.87 3.30 0.87
CA TRP A 357 -1.96 4.02 0.22
C TRP A 357 -2.32 5.23 1.08
N TYR A 358 -2.66 6.35 0.45
CA TYR A 358 -3.18 7.51 1.15
C TYR A 358 -4.20 8.27 0.30
N GLU A 359 -5.14 8.92 0.97
CA GLU A 359 -6.07 9.85 0.32
C GLU A 359 -5.55 11.28 0.49
N PRO A 360 -5.33 12.05 -0.59
CA PRO A 360 -4.76 13.39 -0.48
C PRO A 360 -5.79 14.43 0.02
N GLU A 361 -5.34 15.37 0.84
CA GLU A 361 -6.15 16.54 1.22
C GLU A 361 -6.42 17.43 0.00
N SER A 362 -5.41 17.62 -0.83
CA SER A 362 -5.53 18.38 -2.07
C SER A 362 -4.68 17.78 -3.17
N PHE A 363 -5.15 17.93 -4.40
CA PHE A 363 -4.46 17.47 -5.58
C PHE A 363 -4.76 18.36 -6.80
N ALA A 364 -4.00 18.15 -7.86
CA ALA A 364 -4.15 18.80 -9.13
C ALA A 364 -4.03 17.78 -10.27
N VAL A 365 -4.86 17.92 -11.31
CA VAL A 365 -4.81 17.11 -12.53
C VAL A 365 -4.56 18.05 -13.70
N LEU A 366 -3.47 17.81 -14.44
CA LEU A 366 -3.06 18.57 -15.60
C LEU A 366 -3.51 17.82 -16.84
N ASP A 367 -4.28 18.45 -17.72
CA ASP A 367 -4.55 17.97 -19.08
C ASP A 367 -3.63 18.75 -20.04
N HIS A 368 -2.52 18.12 -20.45
CA HIS A 368 -1.54 18.74 -21.34
C HIS A 368 -2.10 19.00 -22.74
N GLN A 369 -3.02 18.15 -23.20
CA GLN A 369 -3.63 18.27 -24.51
C GLN A 369 -4.62 19.44 -24.56
N GLN A 370 -5.49 19.56 -23.55
CA GLN A 370 -6.47 20.65 -23.48
C GLN A 370 -5.91 21.93 -22.85
N GLN A 371 -4.69 21.90 -22.31
CA GLN A 371 -4.07 23.01 -21.57
C GLN A 371 -4.92 23.48 -20.38
N ILE A 372 -5.48 22.53 -19.64
CA ILE A 372 -6.34 22.78 -18.47
C ILE A 372 -5.66 22.22 -17.21
N LEU A 373 -5.71 23.01 -16.14
CA LEU A 373 -5.34 22.61 -14.80
C LEU A 373 -6.60 22.51 -13.93
N TRP A 374 -6.85 21.34 -13.37
CA TRP A 374 -7.90 21.10 -12.39
C TRP A 374 -7.27 21.06 -11.00
N LEU A 375 -7.78 21.88 -10.08
CA LEU A 375 -7.42 21.84 -8.66
C LEU A 375 -8.56 21.22 -7.87
N ALA A 376 -8.25 20.38 -6.89
CA ALA A 376 -9.22 19.81 -5.97
C ALA A 376 -8.73 19.91 -4.51
N THR A 377 -9.59 20.35 -3.59
CA THR A 377 -9.26 20.48 -2.16
C THR A 377 -10.42 20.07 -1.26
N THR A 378 -10.15 19.66 -0.03
CA THR A 378 -11.20 19.39 0.98
C THR A 378 -11.88 20.66 1.49
N ASN A 379 -11.27 21.82 1.28
CA ASN A 379 -11.71 23.12 1.78
C ASN A 379 -11.67 24.15 0.66
N ALA A 380 -12.80 24.81 0.37
CA ALA A 380 -12.92 25.81 -0.67
C ALA A 380 -11.90 26.97 -0.54
N ALA A 381 -11.60 27.42 0.69
CA ALA A 381 -10.60 28.49 0.92
C ALA A 381 -9.18 28.08 0.49
N GLN A 382 -8.89 26.78 0.48
CA GLN A 382 -7.59 26.26 0.03
C GLN A 382 -7.43 26.38 -1.49
N LEU A 383 -8.52 26.40 -2.28
CA LEU A 383 -8.44 26.61 -3.73
C LEU A 383 -7.89 28.00 -4.06
N ASP A 384 -8.36 29.04 -3.35
CA ASP A 384 -7.87 30.40 -3.53
C ASP A 384 -6.38 30.52 -3.19
N ALA A 385 -5.94 29.85 -2.12
CA ALA A 385 -4.54 29.81 -1.72
C ALA A 385 -3.67 29.12 -2.78
N MET A 386 -4.10 27.96 -3.30
CA MET A 386 -3.38 27.23 -4.35
C MET A 386 -3.28 28.04 -5.64
N GLU A 387 -4.37 28.69 -6.07
CA GLU A 387 -4.34 29.55 -7.25
C GLU A 387 -3.40 30.76 -7.05
N CYS A 388 -3.41 31.37 -5.87
CA CYS A 388 -2.51 32.47 -5.54
C CYS A 388 -1.03 32.02 -5.58
N GLN A 389 -0.72 30.85 -5.00
CA GLN A 389 0.63 30.25 -5.06
C GLN A 389 1.10 30.03 -6.50
N LEU A 390 0.21 29.55 -7.37
CA LEU A 390 0.53 29.37 -8.78
C LEU A 390 0.81 30.70 -9.52
N LYS A 391 0.08 31.77 -9.18
CA LYS A 391 0.27 33.11 -9.77
C LYS A 391 1.57 33.79 -9.32
N GLN A 392 1.99 33.55 -8.08
CA GLN A 392 3.26 34.06 -7.56
C GLN A 392 4.47 33.41 -8.25
N GLY A 393 4.24 32.28 -8.95
CA GLY A 393 5.28 31.51 -9.62
C GLY A 393 6.23 30.81 -8.65
N ASP A 394 7.08 29.93 -9.19
CA ASP A 394 8.33 29.57 -8.54
C ASP A 394 9.24 30.80 -8.61
N GLY A 395 8.96 31.86 -7.84
CA GLY A 395 9.82 33.03 -7.83
C GLY A 395 11.21 32.62 -7.34
N ASP A 396 12.15 32.39 -8.26
CA ASP A 396 13.60 32.16 -8.08
C ASP A 396 14.00 31.76 -6.65
N ARG A 397 13.42 30.68 -6.13
CA ARG A 397 13.78 30.18 -4.81
C ARG A 397 15.01 29.31 -5.00
N LYS A 398 16.15 29.99 -4.94
CA LYS A 398 17.49 29.41 -4.88
C LYS A 398 17.43 28.10 -4.12
N ILE A 399 17.86 27.03 -4.79
CA ILE A 399 18.35 25.79 -4.17
C ILE A 399 19.14 26.24 -2.95
N GLN A 400 18.86 25.68 -1.77
CA GLN A 400 19.67 25.98 -0.59
C GLN A 400 21.13 25.79 -1.02
N ASN A 401 21.90 26.88 -1.03
CA ASN A 401 23.33 26.82 -1.27
C ASN A 401 23.89 25.97 -0.13
N PHE A 402 24.04 24.67 -0.37
CA PHE A 402 24.91 23.85 0.44
C PHE A 402 26.31 24.45 0.29
N PRO A 403 27.12 24.50 1.37
CA PRO A 403 28.50 24.93 1.23
C PRO A 403 29.15 24.13 0.09
N PRO A 404 29.92 24.76 -0.81
CA PRO A 404 30.58 24.04 -1.89
C PRO A 404 31.38 22.90 -1.26
N THR A 405 30.94 21.67 -1.51
CA THR A 405 31.69 20.50 -1.08
C THR A 405 32.75 20.30 -2.14
N ASP A 406 34.01 20.46 -1.71
CA ASP A 406 35.23 20.40 -2.53
C ASP A 406 35.51 18.98 -3.11
N LYS A 407 34.47 18.17 -3.31
CA LYS A 407 34.60 16.76 -3.68
C LYS A 407 34.00 16.54 -5.06
N ASN A 408 34.83 16.78 -6.07
CA ASN A 408 34.65 16.29 -7.44
C ASN A 408 34.81 14.75 -7.52
N GLN A 409 34.38 14.01 -6.49
CA GLN A 409 34.48 12.57 -6.44
C GLN A 409 33.26 11.95 -7.12
N PRO A 410 33.45 11.11 -8.15
CA PRO A 410 32.34 10.41 -8.79
C PRO A 410 31.62 9.55 -7.75
N VAL A 411 30.29 9.61 -7.77
CA VAL A 411 29.43 8.76 -6.95
C VAL A 411 29.67 7.32 -7.37
N THR A 412 30.44 6.58 -6.57
CA THR A 412 30.81 5.20 -6.88
C THR A 412 29.77 4.27 -6.25
N PRO A 413 28.97 3.54 -7.04
CA PRO A 413 27.97 2.63 -6.48
C PRO A 413 28.63 1.38 -5.90
N THR A 414 28.09 0.90 -4.77
CA THR A 414 28.43 -0.40 -4.20
C THR A 414 27.38 -1.41 -4.64
N LEU A 415 27.79 -2.51 -5.26
CA LEU A 415 26.89 -3.60 -5.68
C LEU A 415 26.70 -4.59 -4.52
N GLN A 416 25.47 -5.10 -4.34
CA GLN A 416 25.16 -6.13 -3.35
C GLN A 416 25.46 -7.57 -3.82
N MET A 417 26.00 -7.71 -5.02
CA MET A 417 26.35 -8.99 -5.64
C MET A 417 27.62 -8.80 -6.47
N SER A 418 28.57 -9.74 -6.36
CA SER A 418 29.77 -9.76 -7.19
C SER A 418 29.46 -10.24 -8.61
N GLN A 419 30.36 -9.94 -9.55
CA GLN A 419 30.24 -10.41 -10.93
C GLN A 419 30.23 -11.95 -11.00
N GLU A 420 31.06 -12.62 -10.20
CA GLU A 420 31.13 -14.08 -10.16
C GLU A 420 29.82 -14.69 -9.63
N GLU A 421 29.21 -14.09 -8.62
CA GLU A 421 27.91 -14.52 -8.07
C GLU A 421 26.79 -14.36 -9.10
N TYR A 422 26.74 -13.22 -9.79
CA TYR A 422 25.75 -12.99 -10.84
C TYR A 422 25.91 -13.98 -12.00
N ILE A 423 27.14 -14.22 -12.47
CA ILE A 423 27.42 -15.20 -13.52
C ILE A 423 26.94 -16.60 -13.10
N LYS A 424 27.19 -17.00 -11.84
CA LYS A 424 26.70 -18.28 -11.31
C LYS A 424 25.18 -18.34 -11.27
N ALA A 425 24.51 -17.26 -10.86
CA ALA A 425 23.05 -17.16 -10.85
C ALA A 425 22.48 -17.31 -12.27
N VAL A 426 23.04 -16.62 -13.26
CA VAL A 426 22.64 -16.75 -14.67
C VAL A 426 22.84 -18.19 -15.16
N GLN A 427 23.99 -18.80 -14.88
CA GLN A 427 24.24 -20.20 -15.23
C GLN A 427 23.24 -21.16 -14.59
N GLN A 428 22.82 -20.90 -13.35
CA GLN A 428 21.82 -21.70 -12.66
C GLN A 428 20.42 -21.51 -13.26
N ALA A 429 20.01 -20.27 -13.55
CA ALA A 429 18.76 -19.99 -14.26
C ALA A 429 18.71 -20.70 -15.62
N LYS A 430 19.83 -20.72 -16.37
CA LYS A 430 19.92 -21.48 -17.63
C LYS A 430 19.74 -22.98 -17.46
N LYS A 431 20.17 -23.57 -16.34
CA LYS A 431 19.91 -24.99 -16.06
C LYS A 431 18.42 -25.26 -15.82
N TYR A 432 17.73 -24.37 -15.12
CA TYR A 432 16.27 -24.44 -14.98
C TYR A 432 15.56 -24.35 -16.34
N ILE A 433 16.04 -23.47 -17.22
CA ILE A 433 15.53 -23.37 -18.59
C ILE A 433 15.77 -24.66 -19.39
N GLN A 434 16.99 -25.21 -19.32
CA GLN A 434 17.34 -26.46 -20.00
C GLN A 434 16.54 -27.67 -19.49
N ALA A 435 16.18 -27.68 -18.21
CA ALA A 435 15.33 -28.70 -17.61
C ALA A 435 13.85 -28.57 -18.02
N GLY A 436 13.45 -27.43 -18.58
CA GLY A 436 12.08 -27.13 -18.95
C GLY A 436 11.22 -26.56 -17.82
N ASP A 437 11.85 -26.12 -16.71
CA ASP A 437 11.13 -25.53 -15.57
C ASP A 437 10.54 -24.16 -15.93
N ILE A 438 11.29 -23.37 -16.72
CA ILE A 438 10.97 -22.00 -17.12
C ILE A 438 11.44 -21.73 -18.56
N PHE A 439 10.80 -20.78 -19.24
CA PHE A 439 11.26 -20.24 -20.52
C PHE A 439 12.21 -19.05 -20.34
N GLN A 440 11.95 -18.22 -19.34
CA GLN A 440 12.72 -17.03 -19.01
C GLN A 440 12.64 -16.74 -17.50
N ALA A 441 13.71 -16.20 -16.93
CA ALA A 441 13.68 -15.54 -15.62
C ALA A 441 14.39 -14.18 -15.68
N ASN A 442 13.83 -13.14 -15.07
CA ASN A 442 14.47 -11.84 -14.96
C ASN A 442 15.31 -11.82 -13.68
N LEU A 443 16.64 -11.78 -13.81
CA LEU A 443 17.56 -11.67 -12.67
C LEU A 443 18.04 -10.22 -12.54
N SER A 444 18.21 -9.78 -11.30
CA SER A 444 18.57 -8.39 -11.01
C SER A 444 19.69 -8.27 -9.98
N LEU A 445 20.33 -7.11 -9.99
CA LEU A 445 21.37 -6.70 -9.06
C LEU A 445 21.02 -5.35 -8.45
N ARG A 446 21.15 -5.25 -7.13
CA ARG A 446 20.95 -4.01 -6.38
C ARG A 446 22.29 -3.30 -6.17
N PHE A 447 22.24 -1.99 -6.27
CA PHE A 447 23.33 -1.10 -5.93
C PHE A 447 22.89 -0.02 -4.95
N GLU A 448 23.84 0.50 -4.18
CA GLU A 448 23.66 1.64 -3.29
C GLU A 448 24.73 2.71 -3.56
N ALA A 449 24.41 3.95 -3.26
CA ALA A 449 25.32 5.08 -3.37
C ALA A 449 25.00 6.14 -2.32
N HIS A 450 26.03 6.71 -1.71
CA HIS A 450 25.89 7.85 -0.81
C HIS A 450 25.83 9.16 -1.59
N THR A 451 24.96 10.07 -1.19
CA THR A 451 24.84 11.37 -1.84
C THR A 451 24.37 12.46 -0.86
N PRO A 452 24.94 13.67 -0.92
CA PRO A 452 24.40 14.82 -0.19
C PRO A 452 23.25 15.51 -0.95
N VAL A 453 22.89 15.03 -2.14
CA VAL A 453 21.89 15.63 -3.01
C VAL A 453 20.48 15.30 -2.53
N ASP A 454 19.60 16.29 -2.52
CA ASP A 454 18.20 16.06 -2.18
C ASP A 454 17.46 15.23 -3.26
N SER A 455 16.49 14.44 -2.81
CA SER A 455 15.72 13.52 -3.67
C SER A 455 14.97 14.21 -4.82
N TRP A 456 14.53 15.47 -4.65
CA TRP A 456 13.83 16.21 -5.70
C TRP A 456 14.79 16.63 -6.83
N SER A 457 16.00 17.07 -6.48
CA SER A 457 17.04 17.37 -7.48
C SER A 457 17.45 16.14 -8.28
N ILE A 458 17.53 14.96 -7.63
CA ILE A 458 17.77 13.68 -8.32
C ILE A 458 16.63 13.35 -9.29
N TYR A 459 15.37 13.51 -8.87
CA TYR A 459 14.22 13.30 -9.75
C TYR A 459 14.27 14.17 -11.00
N ARG A 460 14.53 15.48 -10.85
CA ARG A 460 14.65 16.39 -12.00
C ARG A 460 15.77 15.98 -12.96
N ALA A 461 16.92 15.60 -12.43
CA ALA A 461 18.05 15.13 -13.25
C ALA A 461 17.71 13.83 -13.98
N LEU A 462 17.04 12.88 -13.31
CA LEU A 462 16.64 11.62 -13.93
C LEU A 462 15.59 11.82 -15.01
N GLN A 463 14.60 12.68 -14.76
CA GLN A 463 13.54 13.01 -15.72
C GLN A 463 14.09 13.72 -16.96
N GLN A 464 15.10 14.58 -16.79
CA GLN A 464 15.79 15.24 -17.91
C GLN A 464 16.53 14.22 -18.80
N ILE A 465 17.15 13.19 -18.19
CA ILE A 465 17.89 12.15 -18.92
C ILE A 465 16.91 11.16 -19.59
N ASN A 466 15.88 10.73 -18.87
CA ASN A 466 14.93 9.70 -19.29
C ASN A 466 13.47 10.14 -19.10
N PRO A 467 12.97 11.09 -19.92
CA PRO A 467 11.55 11.44 -19.88
C PRO A 467 10.72 10.20 -20.22
N SER A 468 9.80 9.83 -19.33
CA SER A 468 9.06 8.56 -19.41
C SER A 468 7.58 8.78 -19.12
N PRO A 469 6.66 8.05 -19.80
CA PRO A 469 5.21 8.23 -19.66
C PRO A 469 4.68 8.02 -18.25
N PHE A 470 5.37 7.21 -17.44
CA PHE A 470 5.00 6.91 -16.06
C PHE A 470 6.10 7.34 -15.08
N ALA A 471 6.63 8.56 -15.27
CA ALA A 471 7.53 9.13 -14.28
C ALA A 471 6.75 9.43 -12.99
N SER A 472 7.39 9.24 -11.84
CA SER A 472 6.78 9.54 -10.56
C SER A 472 7.79 9.93 -9.50
N TYR A 473 7.39 10.85 -8.62
CA TYR A 473 8.13 11.22 -7.44
C TYR A 473 7.24 11.10 -6.21
N TRP A 474 7.71 10.37 -5.20
CA TRP A 474 6.99 10.17 -3.94
C TRP A 474 7.88 10.66 -2.82
N ARG A 475 7.42 11.63 -2.02
CA ARG A 475 8.06 12.02 -0.77
C ARG A 475 7.25 11.46 0.38
N THR A 476 7.85 10.65 1.24
CA THR A 476 7.14 9.84 2.24
C THR A 476 7.91 9.80 3.56
N PRO A 477 7.30 9.33 4.68
CA PRO A 477 8.00 9.20 5.95
C PRO A 477 9.16 8.20 5.94
N TRP A 478 9.17 7.23 5.02
CA TRP A 478 10.21 6.19 4.92
C TRP A 478 11.37 6.58 4.01
N GLY A 479 11.21 7.64 3.23
CA GLY A 479 12.13 8.00 2.16
C GLY A 479 11.41 8.54 0.93
N ALA A 480 12.13 8.62 -0.18
CA ALA A 480 11.55 9.02 -1.46
C ALA A 480 11.68 7.93 -2.53
N ILE A 481 10.69 7.86 -3.43
CA ILE A 481 10.73 7.03 -4.63
C ILE A 481 10.89 7.98 -5.81
N ILE A 482 11.94 7.76 -6.60
CA ILE A 482 12.30 8.57 -7.77
C ILE A 482 12.25 7.64 -8.98
N SER A 483 11.19 7.71 -9.77
CA SER A 483 10.95 6.76 -10.87
C SER A 483 10.80 7.47 -12.20
N CYS A 484 11.41 6.93 -13.24
CA CYS A 484 11.18 7.29 -14.64
C CYS A 484 10.83 6.01 -15.41
N SER A 485 9.72 5.38 -15.02
CA SER A 485 9.29 4.11 -15.58
C SER A 485 8.70 4.29 -16.97
N PRO A 486 9.12 3.48 -17.95
CA PRO A 486 8.50 3.46 -19.28
C PRO A 486 7.27 2.55 -19.35
N GLU A 487 7.03 1.68 -18.36
CA GLU A 487 6.14 0.53 -18.53
C GLU A 487 4.96 0.55 -17.55
N ARG A 488 3.76 0.41 -18.12
CA ARG A 488 2.51 0.25 -17.37
C ARG A 488 2.32 -1.21 -17.01
N LEU A 489 2.01 -1.49 -15.75
CA LEU A 489 1.57 -2.83 -15.34
C LEU A 489 0.13 -3.07 -15.83
N ILE A 490 -0.79 -2.18 -15.44
CA ILE A 490 -2.21 -2.34 -15.74
C ILE A 490 -2.97 -1.01 -15.59
N GLU A 491 -3.96 -0.80 -16.45
CA GLU A 491 -4.97 0.25 -16.33
C GLU A 491 -6.37 -0.38 -16.33
N LEU A 492 -7.26 0.15 -15.49
CA LEU A 492 -8.69 -0.13 -15.48
C LEU A 492 -9.45 1.19 -15.57
N SER A 493 -10.22 1.36 -16.65
CA SER A 493 -11.14 2.49 -16.83
C SER A 493 -12.57 1.97 -17.00
N GLY A 494 -13.40 2.16 -15.98
CA GLY A 494 -14.70 1.51 -15.84
C GLY A 494 -14.54 0.00 -15.80
N ARG A 495 -14.78 -0.65 -16.95
CA ARG A 495 -14.56 -2.10 -17.12
C ARG A 495 -13.50 -2.43 -18.16
N LYS A 496 -12.94 -1.43 -18.85
CA LYS A 496 -11.89 -1.64 -19.85
C LYS A 496 -10.56 -1.85 -19.13
N VAL A 497 -9.97 -3.01 -19.33
CA VAL A 497 -8.63 -3.37 -18.85
C VAL A 497 -7.65 -3.17 -19.99
N GLN A 498 -6.48 -2.62 -19.70
CA GLN A 498 -5.40 -2.48 -20.67
C GLN A 498 -4.03 -2.66 -20.01
N THR A 499 -3.14 -3.40 -20.67
CA THR A 499 -1.71 -3.47 -20.35
C THR A 499 -0.89 -3.37 -21.63
N ARG A 500 0.33 -2.86 -21.50
CA ARG A 500 1.15 -2.44 -22.64
C ARG A 500 2.58 -2.94 -22.46
N PRO A 501 2.85 -4.22 -22.81
CA PRO A 501 4.18 -4.81 -22.62
C PRO A 501 5.18 -4.12 -23.54
N ILE A 502 6.39 -3.98 -23.02
CA ILE A 502 7.52 -3.37 -23.73
C ILE A 502 8.68 -4.36 -23.72
N ALA A 503 9.24 -4.66 -24.89
CA ALA A 503 10.47 -5.41 -25.02
C ALA A 503 11.28 -4.90 -26.21
N GLY A 504 12.56 -5.29 -26.24
CA GLY A 504 13.49 -4.83 -27.27
C GLY A 504 13.77 -3.33 -27.21
N THR A 505 15.03 -2.97 -27.39
CA THR A 505 15.45 -1.57 -27.35
C THR A 505 16.43 -1.28 -28.46
N ARG A 506 16.24 -0.16 -29.16
CA ARG A 506 17.27 0.46 -29.99
C ARG A 506 17.38 1.94 -29.65
N SER A 507 18.59 2.48 -29.74
CA SER A 507 18.80 3.93 -29.69
C SER A 507 18.10 4.62 -30.85
N ARG A 508 17.73 5.89 -30.70
CA ARG A 508 17.26 6.69 -31.84
C ARG A 508 18.40 6.93 -32.83
N GLY A 509 18.06 6.94 -34.12
CA GLY A 509 19.00 7.26 -35.19
C GLY A 509 19.35 8.75 -35.19
N VAL A 510 20.58 9.06 -35.61
CA VAL A 510 21.04 10.46 -35.77
C VAL A 510 20.32 11.14 -36.93
N THR A 511 19.92 10.36 -37.94
CA THR A 511 19.14 10.81 -39.10
C THR A 511 17.82 10.05 -39.21
N PRO A 512 16.77 10.60 -39.84
CA PRO A 512 15.50 9.89 -40.05
C PRO A 512 15.67 8.54 -40.76
N THR A 513 16.58 8.46 -41.74
CA THR A 513 16.87 7.21 -42.46
C THR A 513 17.51 6.17 -41.55
N GLN A 514 18.47 6.58 -40.71
CA GLN A 514 19.09 5.68 -39.75
C GLN A 514 18.09 5.23 -38.66
N ASP A 515 17.21 6.14 -38.21
CA ASP A 515 16.16 5.84 -37.24
C ASP A 515 15.21 4.78 -37.77
N GLU A 516 14.83 4.88 -39.05
CA GLU A 516 13.99 3.89 -39.72
C GLU A 516 14.71 2.55 -39.92
N GLN A 517 16.01 2.55 -40.25
CA GLN A 517 16.80 1.33 -40.34
C GLN A 517 16.87 0.60 -39.00
N LEU A 518 17.09 1.32 -37.90
CA LEU A 518 17.11 0.75 -36.55
C LEU A 518 15.73 0.20 -36.14
N ALA A 519 14.65 0.87 -36.54
CA ALA A 519 13.28 0.38 -36.33
C ALA A 519 13.02 -0.91 -37.10
N GLN A 520 13.42 -0.99 -38.37
CA GLN A 520 13.29 -2.18 -39.20
C GLN A 520 14.14 -3.35 -38.67
N GLU A 521 15.36 -3.07 -38.22
CA GLU A 521 16.22 -4.07 -37.58
C GLU A 521 15.55 -4.66 -36.33
N LEU A 522 14.98 -3.80 -35.47
CA LEU A 522 14.31 -4.23 -34.25
C LEU A 522 13.06 -5.08 -34.56
N ILE A 523 12.23 -4.66 -35.52
CA ILE A 523 11.04 -5.43 -35.97
C ILE A 523 11.43 -6.76 -36.61
N ALA A 524 12.58 -6.83 -37.30
CA ALA A 524 13.05 -8.04 -37.97
C ALA A 524 13.77 -9.02 -37.03
N ASN A 525 14.23 -8.55 -35.86
CA ASN A 525 14.99 -9.37 -34.93
C ASN A 525 14.13 -10.51 -34.35
N THR A 526 14.43 -11.74 -34.75
CA THR A 526 13.63 -12.91 -34.39
C THR A 526 13.66 -13.21 -32.89
N LYS A 527 14.77 -12.93 -32.20
CA LYS A 527 14.91 -13.12 -30.76
C LYS A 527 14.00 -12.16 -30.00
N GLU A 528 14.14 -10.87 -30.27
CA GLU A 528 13.36 -9.80 -29.62
C GLU A 528 11.85 -10.00 -29.83
N ARG A 529 11.44 -10.40 -31.04
CA ARG A 529 10.03 -10.74 -31.32
C ARG A 529 9.54 -11.93 -30.52
N ALA A 530 10.34 -12.99 -30.40
CA ALA A 530 9.94 -14.19 -29.69
C ALA A 530 9.76 -13.91 -28.20
N GLU A 531 10.70 -13.18 -27.60
CA GLU A 531 10.61 -12.71 -26.22
C GLU A 531 9.38 -11.82 -26.02
N HIS A 532 9.15 -10.85 -26.92
CA HIS A 532 7.99 -9.96 -26.85
C HIS A 532 6.65 -10.71 -26.97
N ILE A 533 6.53 -11.67 -27.91
CA ILE A 533 5.31 -12.47 -28.08
C ILE A 533 5.03 -13.29 -26.82
N MET A 534 6.06 -13.88 -26.21
CA MET A 534 5.91 -14.62 -24.96
C MET A 534 5.36 -13.73 -23.84
N LEU A 535 5.83 -12.48 -23.73
CA LEU A 535 5.32 -11.51 -22.75
C LEU A 535 3.87 -11.13 -23.02
N VAL A 536 3.51 -10.89 -24.28
CA VAL A 536 2.12 -10.64 -24.69
C VAL A 536 1.22 -11.81 -24.29
N ASP A 537 1.65 -13.05 -24.51
CA ASP A 537 0.87 -14.23 -24.15
C ASP A 537 0.73 -14.42 -22.63
N LEU A 538 1.78 -14.12 -21.87
CA LEU A 538 1.73 -14.13 -20.41
C LEU A 538 0.71 -13.11 -19.89
N GLU A 539 0.71 -11.89 -20.42
CA GLU A 539 -0.22 -10.85 -19.99
C GLU A 539 -1.66 -11.13 -20.42
N ARG A 540 -1.86 -11.72 -21.61
CA ARG A 540 -3.17 -12.25 -22.03
C ARG A 540 -3.68 -13.31 -21.05
N ASN A 541 -2.80 -14.19 -20.58
CA ASN A 541 -3.15 -15.20 -19.58
C ASN A 541 -3.55 -14.54 -18.25
N ASP A 542 -2.76 -13.56 -17.81
CA ASP A 542 -2.99 -12.84 -16.55
C ASP A 542 -4.35 -12.14 -16.53
N ILE A 543 -4.61 -11.26 -17.51
CA ILE A 543 -5.90 -10.54 -17.53
C ILE A 543 -7.06 -11.48 -17.91
N GLY A 544 -6.80 -12.56 -18.65
CA GLY A 544 -7.80 -13.57 -19.04
C GLY A 544 -8.47 -14.29 -17.85
N ARG A 545 -7.80 -14.37 -16.70
CA ARG A 545 -8.39 -14.93 -15.47
C ARG A 545 -9.61 -14.10 -14.99
N VAL A 546 -9.56 -12.78 -15.18
CA VAL A 546 -10.53 -11.82 -14.62
C VAL A 546 -11.37 -11.09 -15.67
N CYS A 547 -11.01 -11.17 -16.95
CA CYS A 547 -11.77 -10.60 -18.06
C CYS A 547 -12.80 -11.56 -18.65
N GLU A 548 -13.84 -11.01 -19.28
CA GLU A 548 -14.87 -11.77 -19.98
C GLU A 548 -14.28 -12.56 -21.16
N TRP A 549 -14.75 -13.79 -21.32
CA TRP A 549 -14.33 -14.67 -22.41
C TRP A 549 -14.53 -14.01 -23.78
N GLY A 550 -13.51 -14.10 -24.65
CA GLY A 550 -13.54 -13.51 -25.99
C GLY A 550 -13.28 -11.99 -26.03
N THR A 551 -13.20 -11.30 -24.90
CA THR A 551 -12.90 -9.85 -24.87
C THR A 551 -11.42 -9.53 -24.82
N VAL A 552 -10.59 -10.48 -24.35
CA VAL A 552 -9.13 -10.34 -24.30
C VAL A 552 -8.56 -10.40 -25.71
N LYS A 553 -8.04 -9.28 -26.20
CA LYS A 553 -7.46 -9.16 -27.54
C LYS A 553 -6.20 -8.31 -27.53
N VAL A 554 -5.32 -8.58 -28.48
CA VAL A 554 -4.15 -7.75 -28.77
C VAL A 554 -4.56 -6.81 -29.90
N ASP A 555 -4.82 -5.54 -29.59
CA ASP A 555 -5.27 -4.55 -30.59
C ASP A 555 -4.10 -3.81 -31.26
N GLU A 556 -2.90 -3.87 -30.68
CA GLU A 556 -1.63 -3.48 -31.30
C GLU A 556 -0.59 -4.58 -31.03
N LEU A 557 0.08 -5.10 -32.08
CA LEU A 557 1.08 -6.17 -31.94
C LEU A 557 2.40 -5.76 -32.60
N LEU A 558 3.51 -5.92 -31.88
CA LEU A 558 4.89 -5.67 -32.34
C LEU A 558 5.07 -4.33 -33.07
N THR A 559 4.48 -3.27 -32.52
CA THR A 559 4.57 -1.91 -33.08
C THR A 559 5.77 -1.17 -32.51
N ILE A 560 6.41 -0.32 -33.30
CA ILE A 560 7.52 0.52 -32.84
C ILE A 560 6.98 1.77 -32.18
N GLU A 561 7.30 1.95 -30.91
CA GLU A 561 7.05 3.19 -30.18
C GLU A 561 8.36 3.95 -29.99
N ARG A 562 8.37 5.22 -30.42
CA ARG A 562 9.56 6.08 -30.40
C ARG A 562 9.50 7.03 -29.21
N TYR A 563 10.51 6.96 -28.36
CA TYR A 563 10.74 7.87 -27.25
C TYR A 563 11.87 8.86 -27.62
N SER A 564 12.19 9.77 -26.70
CA SER A 564 13.20 10.82 -26.94
C SER A 564 14.58 10.27 -27.30
N HIS A 565 15.03 9.20 -26.62
CA HIS A 565 16.39 8.64 -26.79
C HIS A 565 16.41 7.19 -27.29
N VAL A 566 15.30 6.46 -27.17
CA VAL A 566 15.19 5.05 -27.55
C VAL A 566 13.88 4.77 -28.29
N MET A 567 13.79 3.59 -28.91
CA MET A 567 12.55 3.01 -29.41
C MET A 567 12.39 1.59 -28.90
N HIS A 568 11.14 1.15 -28.76
CA HIS A 568 10.80 -0.17 -28.23
C HIS A 568 9.80 -0.91 -29.10
N LEU A 569 9.82 -2.25 -29.05
CA LEU A 569 8.67 -3.04 -29.48
C LEU A 569 7.61 -2.95 -28.40
N VAL A 570 6.40 -2.62 -28.83
CA VAL A 570 5.26 -2.44 -27.94
C VAL A 570 4.09 -3.23 -28.49
N SER A 571 3.27 -3.74 -27.59
CA SER A 571 1.96 -4.28 -27.93
C SER A 571 0.95 -3.75 -26.94
N ASN A 572 -0.32 -3.90 -27.24
CA ASN A 572 -1.40 -3.47 -26.37
C ASN A 572 -2.38 -4.62 -26.22
N VAL A 573 -2.58 -5.06 -24.97
CA VAL A 573 -3.49 -6.14 -24.63
C VAL A 573 -4.64 -5.53 -23.86
N ILE A 574 -5.85 -5.69 -24.39
CA ILE A 574 -7.06 -5.14 -23.80
C ILE A 574 -8.04 -6.24 -23.45
N GLY A 575 -8.91 -5.97 -22.48
CA GLY A 575 -9.98 -6.87 -22.07
C GLY A 575 -11.14 -6.11 -21.44
N THR A 576 -12.25 -6.81 -21.20
CA THR A 576 -13.37 -6.29 -20.41
C THR A 576 -13.43 -7.05 -19.10
N LEU A 577 -13.24 -6.37 -17.96
CA LEU A 577 -13.30 -6.98 -16.63
C LEU A 577 -14.68 -7.61 -16.40
N LYS A 578 -14.75 -8.82 -15.85
CA LYS A 578 -16.01 -9.51 -15.51
C LYS A 578 -16.86 -8.67 -14.52
N PRO A 579 -18.20 -8.75 -14.57
CA PRO A 579 -19.06 -7.90 -13.71
C PRO A 579 -18.87 -8.10 -12.20
N ASN A 580 -18.49 -9.32 -11.79
CA ASN A 580 -18.30 -9.70 -10.38
C ASN A 580 -16.86 -9.46 -9.88
N TYR A 581 -16.00 -8.89 -10.71
CA TYR A 581 -14.60 -8.62 -10.42
C TYR A 581 -14.38 -7.11 -10.32
N ASN A 582 -13.40 -6.69 -9.51
CA ASN A 582 -13.01 -5.29 -9.38
C ASN A 582 -11.50 -5.09 -9.52
N ALA A 583 -11.03 -3.86 -9.32
CA ALA A 583 -9.61 -3.49 -9.41
C ALA A 583 -8.68 -4.36 -8.54
N VAL A 584 -9.14 -4.82 -7.38
CA VAL A 584 -8.34 -5.67 -6.46
C VAL A 584 -8.15 -7.07 -7.04
N ASP A 585 -9.20 -7.62 -7.67
CA ASP A 585 -9.07 -8.90 -8.35
C ASP A 585 -8.15 -8.81 -9.58
N LEU A 586 -8.16 -7.66 -10.26
CA LEU A 586 -7.25 -7.37 -11.36
C LEU A 586 -5.79 -7.26 -10.87
N ILE A 587 -5.52 -6.54 -9.78
CA ILE A 587 -4.20 -6.48 -9.13
C ILE A 587 -3.69 -7.88 -8.81
N ARG A 588 -4.52 -8.71 -8.14
CA ARG A 588 -4.16 -10.10 -7.83
C ARG A 588 -3.80 -10.91 -9.08
N ALA A 589 -4.48 -10.65 -10.19
CA ALA A 589 -4.22 -11.37 -11.43
C ALA A 589 -2.91 -10.95 -12.09
N VAL A 590 -2.49 -9.69 -12.01
CA VAL A 590 -1.33 -9.21 -12.78
C VAL A 590 -0.05 -9.10 -11.96
N SER A 591 -0.13 -8.98 -10.64
CA SER A 591 1.03 -8.69 -9.78
C SER A 591 1.84 -9.93 -9.38
N PRO A 592 3.19 -9.85 -9.37
CA PRO A 592 4.03 -8.86 -10.06
C PRO A 592 3.99 -9.05 -11.58
N GLY A 593 4.38 -8.00 -12.32
CA GLY A 593 4.36 -7.99 -13.78
C GLY A 593 5.19 -9.10 -14.41
N GLY A 594 4.75 -9.59 -15.58
CA GLY A 594 5.40 -10.70 -16.30
C GLY A 594 6.80 -10.37 -16.80
N THR A 595 7.00 -9.14 -17.29
CA THR A 595 8.27 -8.63 -17.83
C THR A 595 9.40 -8.58 -16.79
N ILE A 596 9.05 -8.43 -15.52
CA ILE A 596 9.99 -8.31 -14.40
C ILE A 596 10.13 -9.60 -13.57
N THR A 597 9.39 -10.66 -13.92
CA THR A 597 9.47 -11.98 -13.30
C THR A 597 10.01 -13.02 -14.29
N GLY A 598 9.18 -13.46 -15.24
CA GLY A 598 9.47 -14.53 -16.19
C GLY A 598 8.25 -15.41 -16.47
N CYS A 599 8.48 -16.53 -17.16
CA CYS A 599 7.43 -17.47 -17.55
C CYS A 599 7.90 -18.92 -17.36
N PRO A 600 7.11 -19.80 -16.69
CA PRO A 600 5.89 -19.54 -15.93
C PRO A 600 6.12 -18.73 -14.64
N LYS A 601 5.27 -17.73 -14.39
CA LYS A 601 5.47 -16.69 -13.34
C LYS A 601 5.81 -17.26 -11.95
N VAL A 602 4.99 -18.18 -11.43
CA VAL A 602 5.17 -18.73 -10.07
C VAL A 602 6.52 -19.42 -9.92
N ARG A 603 6.91 -20.23 -10.89
CA ARG A 603 8.21 -20.92 -10.87
C ARG A 603 9.38 -19.93 -10.96
N CYS A 604 9.25 -18.87 -11.76
CA CYS A 604 10.26 -17.80 -11.81
C CYS A 604 10.41 -17.09 -10.46
N LEU A 605 9.31 -16.85 -9.73
CA LEU A 605 9.37 -16.22 -8.40
C LEU A 605 10.16 -17.06 -7.40
N GLU A 606 9.95 -18.38 -7.39
CA GLU A 606 10.72 -19.32 -6.55
C GLU A 606 12.22 -19.27 -6.88
N ILE A 607 12.56 -19.31 -8.17
CA ILE A 607 13.96 -19.27 -8.65
C ILE A 607 14.61 -17.92 -8.32
N ILE A 608 13.88 -16.81 -8.45
CA ILE A 608 14.40 -15.47 -8.10
C ILE A 608 14.72 -15.40 -6.60
N GLU A 609 13.84 -15.89 -5.73
CA GLU A 609 14.09 -15.93 -4.27
C GLU A 609 15.28 -16.84 -3.90
N GLU A 610 15.51 -17.91 -4.66
CA GLU A 610 16.69 -18.77 -4.50
C GLU A 610 17.98 -18.05 -4.89
N LEU A 611 17.98 -17.39 -6.06
CA LEU A 611 19.20 -16.90 -6.73
C LEU A 611 19.60 -15.48 -6.34
N GLU A 612 18.66 -14.59 -6.01
CA GLU A 612 18.97 -13.22 -5.60
C GLU A 612 19.41 -13.17 -4.12
N PRO A 613 20.31 -12.22 -3.75
CA PRO A 613 20.87 -12.19 -2.40
C PRO A 613 19.93 -11.53 -1.39
N VAL A 614 18.98 -10.73 -1.86
CA VAL A 614 18.02 -9.94 -1.08
C VAL A 614 16.66 -9.98 -1.73
N LYS A 615 15.59 -9.69 -0.97
CA LYS A 615 14.27 -9.47 -1.57
C LYS A 615 14.27 -8.20 -2.42
N ARG A 616 13.29 -8.08 -3.32
CA ARG A 616 13.16 -6.91 -4.20
C ARG A 616 12.44 -5.73 -3.55
N ASN A 617 11.62 -5.98 -2.53
CA ASN A 617 10.85 -4.94 -1.83
C ASN A 617 10.05 -4.09 -2.83
N LEU A 618 10.35 -2.79 -3.00
CA LEU A 618 9.65 -1.94 -3.97
C LEU A 618 10.18 -2.04 -5.40
N PHE A 619 11.42 -2.47 -5.61
CA PHE A 619 11.95 -2.63 -6.96
C PHE A 619 11.13 -3.67 -7.71
N TYR A 620 10.75 -3.34 -8.94
CA TYR A 620 9.85 -4.17 -9.76
C TYR A 620 8.45 -4.37 -9.18
N GLY A 621 8.10 -3.67 -8.10
CA GLY A 621 6.73 -3.49 -7.66
C GLY A 621 5.97 -2.55 -8.60
N SER A 622 4.95 -1.89 -8.09
CA SER A 622 4.14 -0.95 -8.87
C SER A 622 3.64 0.21 -8.05
N CYS A 623 3.44 1.35 -8.69
CA CYS A 623 2.86 2.54 -8.06
C CYS A 623 1.84 3.21 -8.98
N GLY A 624 1.00 4.06 -8.41
CA GLY A 624 0.01 4.81 -9.17
C GLY A 624 -1.19 5.20 -8.31
N TYR A 625 -2.41 5.04 -8.85
CA TYR A 625 -3.63 5.41 -8.13
C TYR A 625 -4.75 4.38 -8.29
N LEU A 626 -5.62 4.34 -7.28
CA LEU A 626 -6.92 3.67 -7.28
C LEU A 626 -7.96 4.72 -6.90
N ASP A 627 -8.82 5.10 -7.83
CA ASP A 627 -9.79 6.16 -7.61
C ASP A 627 -11.09 5.63 -6.97
N TRP A 628 -11.94 6.52 -6.47
CA TRP A 628 -13.22 6.14 -5.84
C TRP A 628 -14.23 5.48 -6.80
N ARG A 629 -14.05 5.66 -8.12
CA ARG A 629 -14.88 5.02 -9.14
C ARG A 629 -14.44 3.57 -9.37
N GLY A 630 -13.32 3.15 -8.78
CA GLY A 630 -12.69 1.86 -8.99
C GLY A 630 -11.77 1.82 -10.21
N ASN A 631 -11.46 2.98 -10.81
CA ASN A 631 -10.44 3.04 -11.86
C ASN A 631 -9.06 2.92 -11.23
N LEU A 632 -8.14 2.29 -11.96
CA LEU A 632 -6.80 1.97 -11.50
C LEU A 632 -5.83 2.30 -12.63
N ASP A 633 -4.67 2.86 -12.29
CA ASP A 633 -3.53 2.90 -13.20
C ASP A 633 -2.27 2.66 -12.38
N LEU A 634 -1.54 1.59 -12.70
CA LEU A 634 -0.32 1.19 -12.04
C LEU A 634 0.80 1.01 -13.07
N ASN A 635 1.94 1.63 -12.81
CA ASN A 635 3.18 1.41 -13.55
C ASN A 635 4.15 0.53 -12.77
N ILE A 636 5.05 -0.15 -13.48
CA ILE A 636 6.08 -0.97 -12.87
C ILE A 636 7.21 -0.07 -12.34
N LEU A 637 7.77 -0.39 -11.18
CA LEU A 637 8.90 0.33 -10.58
C LEU A 637 10.25 -0.17 -11.15
N ILE A 638 10.49 0.19 -12.41
CA ILE A 638 11.77 0.06 -13.12
C ILE A 638 12.34 1.44 -13.46
N ARG A 639 13.67 1.52 -13.65
CA ARG A 639 14.40 2.80 -13.71
C ARG A 639 14.04 3.70 -12.51
N THR A 640 14.00 3.07 -11.34
CA THR A 640 13.60 3.67 -10.07
C THR A 640 14.79 3.73 -9.11
N LEU A 641 14.92 4.85 -8.39
CA LEU A 641 15.81 5.02 -7.27
C LEU A 641 14.99 5.17 -5.99
N LEU A 642 15.40 4.47 -4.93
CA LEU A 642 14.84 4.64 -3.58
C LEU A 642 15.83 5.45 -2.76
N TYR A 643 15.36 6.51 -2.12
CA TYR A 643 16.16 7.44 -1.35
C TYR A 643 15.82 7.30 0.13
N THR A 644 16.81 7.05 0.98
CA THR A 644 16.67 6.88 2.43
C THR A 644 17.62 7.82 3.17
N ASN A 645 17.12 8.54 4.17
CA ASN A 645 17.97 9.38 5.02
C ASN A 645 18.77 8.51 6.01
N ILE A 646 20.03 8.86 6.25
CA ILE A 646 20.83 8.25 7.31
C ILE A 646 20.50 8.95 8.64
N SER A 647 20.29 8.18 9.72
CA SER A 647 19.95 8.71 11.05
C SER A 647 21.15 9.24 11.83
N ASP A 648 22.37 9.00 11.35
CA ASP A 648 23.62 9.43 11.98
C ASP A 648 24.08 10.75 11.37
N SER A 649 24.80 11.54 12.18
CA SER A 649 25.20 12.95 12.02
C SER A 649 25.99 13.33 10.76
N THR A 650 26.12 12.44 9.78
CA THR A 650 26.61 12.72 8.42
C THR A 650 25.43 13.18 7.56
N SER A 651 25.52 14.36 6.95
CA SER A 651 24.49 14.97 6.09
C SER A 651 24.18 14.21 4.78
N ASP A 652 24.64 12.97 4.62
CA ASP A 652 24.54 12.19 3.39
C ASP A 652 23.35 11.21 3.48
N ALA A 653 22.60 11.07 2.39
CA ALA A 653 21.57 10.05 2.23
C ALA A 653 22.10 8.85 1.45
N ILE A 654 21.41 7.71 1.57
CA ILE A 654 21.67 6.52 0.75
C ILE A 654 20.61 6.44 -0.33
N VAL A 655 21.07 6.29 -1.57
CA VAL A 655 20.24 6.01 -2.72
C VAL A 655 20.47 4.57 -3.16
N TRP A 656 19.38 3.86 -3.39
CA TRP A 656 19.36 2.48 -3.86
C TRP A 656 18.82 2.43 -5.28
N GLY A 657 19.40 1.59 -6.13
CA GLY A 657 18.85 1.24 -7.43
C GLY A 657 18.92 -0.25 -7.68
N GLN A 658 18.06 -0.76 -8.56
CA GLN A 658 18.07 -2.17 -8.93
C GLN A 658 17.82 -2.30 -10.44
N VAL A 659 18.65 -3.10 -11.09
CA VAL A 659 18.68 -3.29 -12.55
C VAL A 659 18.84 -4.76 -12.87
N GLY A 660 18.29 -5.20 -13.99
CA GLY A 660 18.28 -6.62 -14.33
C GLY A 660 18.15 -6.92 -15.81
N ALA A 661 18.17 -8.21 -16.13
CA ALA A 661 18.11 -8.74 -17.47
C ALA A 661 17.26 -10.01 -17.53
N GLY A 662 16.55 -10.18 -18.65
CA GLY A 662 15.78 -11.39 -18.96
C GLY A 662 16.73 -12.50 -19.41
N ILE A 663 16.83 -13.55 -18.61
CA ILE A 663 17.70 -14.71 -18.89
C ILE A 663 16.92 -15.73 -19.70
N VAL A 664 17.45 -16.07 -20.87
CA VAL A 664 16.91 -17.06 -21.82
C VAL A 664 17.96 -18.14 -22.11
N ALA A 665 17.57 -19.19 -22.84
CA ALA A 665 18.43 -20.36 -23.09
C ALA A 665 19.78 -20.02 -23.74
N ASP A 666 19.81 -19.00 -24.61
CA ASP A 666 20.99 -18.53 -25.33
C ASP A 666 21.72 -17.35 -24.65
N SER A 667 21.26 -16.89 -23.47
CA SER A 667 21.91 -15.81 -22.72
C SER A 667 23.38 -16.11 -22.42
N ASP A 668 24.23 -15.10 -22.59
CA ASP A 668 25.66 -15.15 -22.25
C ASP A 668 25.87 -14.50 -20.88
N PRO A 669 26.25 -15.25 -19.83
CA PRO A 669 26.34 -14.73 -18.47
C PRO A 669 27.18 -13.46 -18.31
N GLN A 670 28.26 -13.31 -19.10
CA GLN A 670 29.09 -12.12 -19.04
C GLN A 670 28.41 -10.94 -19.71
N LYS A 671 27.74 -11.14 -20.85
CA LYS A 671 27.00 -10.06 -21.51
C LYS A 671 25.83 -9.57 -20.65
N GLU A 672 25.10 -10.48 -20.00
CA GLU A 672 23.98 -10.11 -19.13
C GLU A 672 24.42 -9.26 -17.93
N TRP A 673 25.61 -9.51 -17.38
CA TRP A 673 26.20 -8.66 -16.33
C TRP A 673 26.43 -7.23 -16.84
N HIS A 674 27.10 -7.08 -17.98
CA HIS A 674 27.39 -5.77 -18.55
C HIS A 674 26.11 -5.05 -18.99
N GLU A 675 25.11 -5.77 -19.51
CA GLU A 675 23.81 -5.18 -19.85
C GLU A 675 23.11 -4.61 -18.61
N SER A 676 23.07 -5.36 -17.52
CA SER A 676 22.49 -4.88 -16.26
C SER A 676 23.21 -3.62 -15.75
N LEU A 677 24.54 -3.58 -15.79
CA LEU A 677 25.30 -2.38 -15.42
C LEU A 677 25.03 -1.19 -16.36
N ASN A 678 24.90 -1.43 -17.68
CA ASN A 678 24.56 -0.39 -18.64
C ASN A 678 23.18 0.21 -18.35
N LYS A 679 22.21 -0.60 -17.91
CA LYS A 679 20.87 -0.11 -17.48
C LYS A 679 20.95 0.82 -16.25
N ALA A 680 21.94 0.64 -15.37
CA ALA A 680 22.15 1.52 -14.21
C ALA A 680 22.76 2.87 -14.58
N GLN A 681 23.50 2.97 -15.70
CA GLN A 681 24.25 4.18 -16.05
C GLN A 681 23.40 5.45 -16.10
N ALA A 682 22.16 5.37 -16.58
CA ALA A 682 21.30 6.53 -16.63
C ALA A 682 20.93 7.06 -15.24
N GLN A 683 20.75 6.16 -14.27
CA GLN A 683 20.45 6.52 -12.88
C GLN A 683 21.70 7.07 -12.17
N LEU A 684 22.87 6.47 -12.41
CA LEU A 684 24.14 6.97 -11.88
C LEU A 684 24.48 8.35 -12.45
N LYS A 685 24.29 8.55 -13.75
CA LYS A 685 24.45 9.86 -14.40
C LYS A 685 23.49 10.91 -13.86
N ALA A 686 22.28 10.52 -13.46
CA ALA A 686 21.34 11.43 -12.80
C ALA A 686 21.86 11.89 -11.43
N LEU A 687 22.47 10.98 -10.65
CA LEU A 687 23.12 11.33 -9.38
C LEU A 687 24.29 12.30 -9.59
N GLU A 688 25.14 12.04 -10.58
CA GLU A 688 26.25 12.93 -10.94
C GLU A 688 25.79 14.32 -11.41
N LEU A 689 24.77 14.36 -12.28
CA LEU A 689 24.21 15.60 -12.81
C LEU A 689 23.57 16.42 -11.68
N ALA A 690 22.81 15.77 -10.79
CA ALA A 690 22.18 16.44 -9.67
C ALA A 690 23.23 16.98 -8.68
N PHE A 691 24.32 16.25 -8.45
CA PHE A 691 25.46 16.74 -7.66
C PHE A 691 26.14 17.95 -8.30
N LYS A 692 26.43 17.90 -9.62
CA LYS A 692 27.01 19.03 -10.36
C LYS A 692 26.13 20.28 -10.36
N ASN A 693 24.81 20.13 -10.26
CA ASN A 693 23.88 21.27 -10.19
C ASN A 693 23.82 21.89 -8.77
N LEU A 694 24.38 21.25 -7.75
CA LEU A 694 24.54 21.81 -6.40
C LEU A 694 25.82 22.62 -6.23
N THR A 695 26.88 22.25 -6.95
CA THR A 695 28.20 22.89 -6.96
C THR A 695 28.23 24.05 -7.94
#